data_AF-A0A1I5FF71-F1
#
_entry.id   AF-A0A1I5FF71-F1
#
_cell.length_a   1.000
_cell.length_b   1.000
_cell.length_c   1.000
_cell.angle_alpha   90.00
_cell.angle_beta   90.00
_cell.angle_gamma   90.00
#
_symmetry.space_group_name_H-M   'P 1'
#
loop_
_entity.id
_entity.type
_entity.pdbx_description
1 polymer ?
#
loop_
_entity_poly.entity_id
_entity_poly.type
_entity_poly.pdbx_seq_one_letter_code
_entity_poly.pdbx_strand_id
1 'polypeptide(L)'
;MWVAREHILLKKRLHIYALMALLIIMPRVLFAQGKYGLEFASKDIDPDARTGMNMFPDKPFMAGKQFALSFDISFIPNIASYFGYVFRLTDEKDQHIDLVYNVRTQSFELIAGDEYSGISLKTAPAPFIHDWQRLQLEVNNLQHSLTLRMNRQIVGKARLHFTPGKEWRLYFGANRYDRAQTFDLPPMRLKDIQLHRENALVHHWPLRQYTGNNDTDIIHQQVAEIDHPIWLAHVYRNWEQAADFTTIGNASVAFNKETGMLYICARDTMFRYDCNKHVLRTDSLTQPHGLPAGNQSVFGGKQLYNFLTDLKKVSTYDENSHSWNTPVDNDSVTKYWHANRFYAGFDSAIYVIGGYGNYRYTNQVQRYNIASGQWELLNPGGDTYTPRYQAALGTTTDGDSAYIIGGRGSVKGDQLLNPHNLYDLNLFDARTASFKKIYELPAPEQPFAFGNSMVIDTREQSYYALTFANDKMQSSLQLIKGSLTKPEYTPLASAIPFRYFDIRSRAELFYYEKAQKLIAVVLYTPENHVTQVRIYTILFPPALLTTPEDSQPASHWLLWLLTGAGIMCCLAILFSMRRIIGATTPKPAPAEQIIVTPVPVMVTISKEAIETAVAAAPAGPAIYLFGQFTVLDNKGNNITRLFSPLLKELFLLLLLHSIPDRKGITSDRINELLWPGRTGKDARNNRSVNIVKLKNLLDKIGPYTLEKDNDKWLLYFNDEQVSIDLLQFLEKADTDTPEDITALVALTVRGGLLTETEYGWLDKFKSDISADITTRFLHQLQRNTHKYAPEQVIAIANSILNFDPLSEDAVMFKCRALVALKQHAAARAVYNSFAKEYEHIYGESFEKEYQALLVD
;
A
#
# COMPACT_ATOMS: atom_id res chain seq x y z
N MET A 1 26.80 58.68 22.50
CA MET A 1 26.61 58.18 21.11
C MET A 1 26.74 56.66 20.98
N TRP A 2 27.63 56.01 21.74
CA TRP A 2 27.84 54.55 21.68
C TRP A 2 26.65 53.73 22.23
N VAL A 3 26.08 54.15 23.37
CA VAL A 3 24.92 53.49 24.01
C VAL A 3 23.65 53.53 23.14
N ALA A 4 23.45 54.59 22.36
CA ALA A 4 22.31 54.71 21.45
C ALA A 4 22.40 53.75 20.25
N ARG A 5 23.60 53.40 19.80
CA ARG A 5 23.83 52.46 18.69
C ARG A 5 23.57 51.02 19.12
N GLU A 6 23.97 50.64 20.33
CA GLU A 6 23.69 49.29 20.86
C GLU A 6 22.19 49.04 21.07
N HIS A 7 21.44 50.04 21.56
CA HIS A 7 19.98 49.91 21.71
C HIS A 7 19.25 49.73 20.38
N ILE A 8 19.73 50.34 19.29
CA ILE A 8 19.14 50.17 17.95
C ILE A 8 19.47 48.78 17.38
N LEU A 9 20.70 48.29 17.59
CA LEU A 9 21.13 46.95 17.19
C LEU A 9 20.38 45.85 17.94
N LEU A 10 20.14 46.03 19.24
CA LEU A 10 19.39 45.08 20.06
C LEU A 10 17.92 45.00 19.63
N LYS A 11 17.29 46.15 19.33
CA LYS A 11 15.92 46.19 18.80
C LYS A 11 15.81 45.50 17.44
N LYS A 12 16.79 45.70 16.54
CA LYS A 12 16.81 45.03 15.23
C LYS A 12 16.98 43.52 15.35
N ARG A 13 17.86 43.05 16.24
CA ARG A 13 18.03 41.62 16.52
C ARG A 13 16.76 41.00 17.11
N LEU A 14 16.08 41.69 18.02
CA LEU A 14 14.82 41.22 18.59
C LEU A 14 13.71 41.11 17.54
N HIS A 15 13.62 42.05 16.59
CA HIS A 15 12.68 41.96 15.47
C HIS A 15 13.01 40.78 14.55
N ILE A 16 14.30 40.50 14.30
CA ILE A 16 14.72 39.36 13.47
C ILE A 16 14.39 38.03 14.18
N TYR A 17 14.64 37.92 15.48
CA TYR A 17 14.29 36.71 16.24
C TYR A 17 12.77 36.53 16.35
N ALA A 18 12.00 37.62 16.50
CA ALA A 18 10.54 37.57 16.47
C ALA A 18 10.00 37.17 15.08
N LEU A 19 10.62 37.65 14.00
CA LEU A 19 10.26 37.27 12.63
C LEU A 19 10.61 35.80 12.33
N MET A 20 11.77 35.32 12.79
CA MET A 20 12.17 33.91 12.70
C MET A 20 11.26 33.01 13.53
N ALA A 21 10.86 33.44 14.74
CA ALA A 21 9.88 32.71 15.55
C ALA A 21 8.51 32.68 14.85
N LEU A 22 8.06 33.78 14.24
CA LEU A 22 6.81 33.82 13.47
C LEU A 22 6.85 32.90 12.23
N LEU A 23 8.03 32.78 11.59
CA LEU A 23 8.28 31.88 10.47
C LEU A 23 8.35 30.40 10.87
N ILE A 24 8.70 30.09 12.12
CA ILE A 24 8.70 28.73 12.69
C ILE A 24 7.30 28.32 13.19
N ILE A 25 6.45 29.29 13.55
CA ILE A 25 5.08 29.05 14.04
C ILE A 25 4.04 29.03 12.91
N MET A 26 4.38 29.41 11.68
CA MET A 26 3.51 29.14 10.54
C MET A 26 3.61 27.66 10.16
N PRO A 27 2.58 26.83 10.40
CA PRO A 27 2.56 25.51 9.79
C PRO A 27 2.49 25.75 8.28
N ARG A 28 3.61 25.54 7.58
CA ARG A 28 3.56 25.19 6.16
C ARG A 28 2.97 23.79 6.11
N VAL A 29 1.66 23.69 6.23
CA VAL A 29 0.95 22.55 5.68
C VAL A 29 0.98 22.75 4.16
N LEU A 30 2.12 22.43 3.57
CA LEU A 30 2.14 21.96 2.19
C LEU A 30 1.42 20.61 2.24
N PHE A 31 0.09 20.65 2.21
CA PHE A 31 -0.66 19.46 1.84
C PHE A 31 -0.14 19.07 0.47
N ALA A 32 0.55 17.92 0.41
CA ALA A 32 0.72 17.22 -0.85
C ALA A 32 -0.66 17.21 -1.53
N GLN A 33 -0.70 17.67 -2.79
CA GLN A 33 -1.93 17.80 -3.58
C GLN A 33 -2.82 16.57 -3.33
N GLY A 34 -3.97 16.79 -2.69
CA GLY A 34 -4.81 15.70 -2.25
C GLY A 34 -5.23 14.84 -3.43
N LYS A 35 -4.90 13.55 -3.35
CA LYS A 35 -5.20 12.55 -4.38
C LYS A 35 -6.66 12.10 -4.23
N TYR A 36 -7.57 13.05 -4.38
CA TYR A 36 -9.01 12.88 -4.29
C TYR A 36 -9.71 13.69 -5.38
N GLY A 37 -11.01 13.46 -5.53
CA GLY A 37 -11.83 13.95 -6.61
C GLY A 37 -12.52 12.80 -7.34
N LEU A 38 -13.29 13.16 -8.35
CA LEU A 38 -14.06 12.25 -9.17
C LEU A 38 -13.63 12.40 -10.63
N GLU A 39 -13.22 11.31 -11.26
CA GLU A 39 -13.02 11.21 -12.71
C GLU A 39 -14.34 10.83 -13.40
N PHE A 40 -14.59 11.42 -14.57
CA PHE A 40 -15.80 11.19 -15.35
C PHE A 40 -15.52 10.27 -16.54
N ALA A 41 -16.11 9.07 -16.50
CA ALA A 41 -16.19 8.14 -17.62
C ALA A 41 -16.98 8.82 -18.77
N SER A 42 -16.38 8.91 -19.97
CA SER A 42 -16.87 9.85 -20.99
C SER A 42 -16.76 9.37 -22.44
N LYS A 43 -15.54 9.14 -22.95
CA LYS A 43 -15.29 8.78 -24.36
C LYS A 43 -15.11 7.27 -24.52
N ASP A 44 -15.36 6.80 -25.75
CA ASP A 44 -15.18 5.40 -26.18
C ASP A 44 -15.95 4.35 -25.35
N ILE A 45 -17.05 4.78 -24.72
CA ILE A 45 -17.97 3.94 -23.94
C ILE A 45 -19.43 4.23 -24.29
N ASP A 46 -20.31 3.31 -23.92
CA ASP A 46 -21.76 3.47 -24.02
C ASP A 46 -22.23 4.76 -23.31
N PRO A 47 -23.09 5.60 -23.93
CA PRO A 47 -23.72 6.74 -23.27
C PRO A 47 -24.32 6.45 -21.89
N ASP A 48 -24.92 5.27 -21.71
CA ASP A 48 -25.53 4.89 -20.43
C ASP A 48 -24.49 4.62 -19.34
N ALA A 49 -23.27 4.22 -19.72
CA ALA A 49 -22.14 4.00 -18.80
C ALA A 49 -21.36 5.30 -18.46
N ARG A 50 -21.74 6.44 -19.03
CA ARG A 50 -21.06 7.73 -18.77
C ARG A 50 -21.37 8.26 -17.39
N THR A 51 -20.38 8.86 -16.74
CA THR A 51 -20.53 9.41 -15.40
C THR A 51 -21.46 10.62 -15.42
N GLY A 52 -22.46 10.59 -14.56
CA GLY A 52 -23.39 11.69 -14.31
C GLY A 52 -23.45 11.97 -12.83
N MET A 53 -23.63 13.22 -12.44
CA MET A 53 -23.72 13.58 -11.02
C MET A 53 -24.85 14.58 -10.79
N ASN A 54 -25.86 14.13 -10.05
CA ASN A 54 -27.02 14.89 -9.61
C ASN A 54 -26.77 15.45 -8.20
N MET A 55 -26.56 16.76 -8.09
CA MET A 55 -26.21 17.38 -6.81
C MET A 55 -27.41 17.48 -5.84
N PHE A 56 -28.63 17.36 -6.36
CA PHE A 56 -29.88 17.60 -5.64
C PHE A 56 -30.98 16.61 -6.12
N PRO A 57 -30.85 15.32 -5.79
CA PRO A 57 -31.77 14.27 -6.25
C PRO A 57 -33.20 14.48 -5.75
N ASP A 58 -33.37 14.78 -4.46
CA ASP A 58 -34.70 14.93 -3.85
C ASP A 58 -35.42 16.19 -4.31
N LYS A 59 -34.79 17.36 -4.12
CA LYS A 59 -35.42 18.67 -4.33
C LYS A 59 -34.42 19.68 -4.89
N PRO A 60 -34.82 20.52 -5.87
CA PRO A 60 -34.01 21.63 -6.36
C PRO A 60 -33.53 22.57 -5.24
N PHE A 61 -32.41 23.26 -5.46
CA PHE A 61 -31.93 24.28 -4.52
C PHE A 61 -32.56 25.65 -4.80
N MET A 62 -32.71 26.45 -3.75
CA MET A 62 -33.21 27.83 -3.86
C MET A 62 -32.09 28.81 -4.23
N ALA A 63 -32.27 29.60 -5.28
CA ALA A 63 -31.22 30.51 -5.78
C ALA A 63 -31.03 31.79 -4.95
N GLY A 64 -32.06 32.26 -4.23
CA GLY A 64 -32.01 33.55 -3.51
C GLY A 64 -31.87 34.76 -4.44
N LYS A 65 -31.31 35.87 -3.94
CA LYS A 65 -31.02 37.07 -4.77
C LYS A 65 -29.84 36.85 -5.73
N GLN A 66 -28.87 36.06 -5.30
CA GLN A 66 -27.71 35.67 -6.08
C GLN A 66 -27.12 34.37 -5.52
N PHE A 67 -26.52 33.57 -6.39
CA PHE A 67 -25.74 32.40 -6.01
C PHE A 67 -24.46 32.30 -6.84
N ALA A 68 -23.48 31.54 -6.33
CA ALA A 68 -22.27 31.21 -7.07
C ALA A 68 -21.93 29.72 -6.94
N LEU A 69 -21.75 29.06 -8.07
CA LEU A 69 -21.26 27.69 -8.18
C LEU A 69 -19.76 27.74 -8.47
N SER A 70 -18.96 27.03 -7.69
CA SER A 70 -17.51 26.92 -7.92
C SER A 70 -17.01 25.51 -7.73
N PHE A 71 -16.00 25.12 -8.50
CA PHE A 71 -15.41 23.78 -8.48
C PHE A 71 -14.01 23.81 -9.09
N ASP A 72 -13.19 22.81 -8.73
CA ASP A 72 -11.90 22.58 -9.37
C ASP A 72 -12.11 21.57 -10.51
N ILE A 73 -11.54 21.86 -11.67
CA ILE A 73 -11.58 20.98 -12.84
C ILE A 73 -10.16 20.70 -13.37
N SER A 74 -9.93 19.47 -13.81
CA SER A 74 -8.79 19.08 -14.64
C SER A 74 -9.26 18.16 -15.77
N PHE A 75 -8.45 17.99 -16.79
CA PHE A 75 -8.71 17.14 -17.95
C PHE A 75 -7.89 15.85 -17.88
N ILE A 76 -8.50 14.73 -18.29
CA ILE A 76 -7.79 13.46 -18.42
C ILE A 76 -6.81 13.61 -19.59
N PRO A 77 -5.53 13.24 -19.44
CA PRO A 77 -4.53 13.41 -20.50
C PRO A 77 -4.79 12.48 -21.71
N ASN A 78 -4.24 12.88 -22.86
CA ASN A 78 -4.11 12.05 -24.06
C ASN A 78 -5.44 11.50 -24.63
N ILE A 79 -6.49 12.31 -24.61
CA ILE A 79 -7.79 11.98 -25.23
C ILE A 79 -7.94 12.70 -26.57
N ALA A 80 -8.54 12.03 -27.55
CA ALA A 80 -8.71 12.55 -28.90
C ALA A 80 -9.67 13.75 -28.99
N SER A 81 -10.66 13.81 -28.12
CA SER A 81 -11.67 14.88 -28.11
C SER A 81 -12.10 15.24 -26.69
N TYR A 82 -12.09 16.53 -26.38
CA TYR A 82 -12.52 17.10 -25.10
C TYR A 82 -13.92 17.71 -25.15
N PHE A 83 -14.70 17.48 -26.21
CA PHE A 83 -16.02 18.10 -26.35
C PHE A 83 -17.01 17.60 -25.30
N GLY A 84 -17.83 18.50 -24.74
CA GLY A 84 -19.03 18.12 -23.99
C GLY A 84 -19.41 19.07 -22.86
N TYR A 85 -20.51 18.75 -22.17
CA TYR A 85 -21.07 19.48 -21.04
C TYR A 85 -20.28 19.19 -19.76
N VAL A 86 -19.75 20.24 -19.12
CA VAL A 86 -19.18 20.17 -17.76
C VAL A 86 -20.32 20.11 -16.76
N PHE A 87 -21.25 21.06 -16.84
CA PHE A 87 -22.48 21.05 -16.06
C PHE A 87 -23.64 21.67 -16.83
N ARG A 88 -24.85 21.34 -16.37
CA ARG A 88 -26.12 21.99 -16.72
C ARG A 88 -26.86 22.40 -15.45
N LEU A 89 -27.23 23.66 -15.38
CA LEU A 89 -28.19 24.21 -14.43
C LEU A 89 -29.54 24.33 -15.13
N THR A 90 -30.62 23.83 -14.51
CA THR A 90 -31.99 23.91 -15.06
C THR A 90 -32.94 24.45 -14.01
N ASP A 91 -33.69 25.50 -14.33
CA ASP A 91 -34.67 26.09 -13.41
C ASP A 91 -36.06 25.44 -13.54
N GLU A 92 -37.02 25.85 -12.69
CA GLU A 92 -38.39 25.32 -12.71
C GLU A 92 -39.20 25.69 -13.96
N LYS A 93 -38.67 26.56 -14.82
CA LYS A 93 -39.28 26.99 -16.09
C LYS A 93 -38.62 26.30 -17.30
N ASP A 94 -37.81 25.27 -17.05
CA ASP A 94 -37.02 24.54 -18.05
C ASP A 94 -36.02 25.46 -18.81
N GLN A 95 -35.52 26.52 -18.15
CA GLN A 95 -34.45 27.37 -18.68
C GLN A 95 -33.09 26.86 -18.21
N HIS A 96 -32.09 26.89 -19.10
CA HIS A 96 -30.78 26.28 -18.84
C HIS A 96 -29.64 27.28 -18.80
N ILE A 97 -28.64 27.00 -17.94
CA ILE A 97 -27.31 27.60 -18.01
C ILE A 97 -26.30 26.45 -18.07
N ASP A 98 -25.57 26.37 -19.18
CA ASP A 98 -24.64 25.28 -19.46
C ASP A 98 -23.21 25.80 -19.55
N LEU A 99 -22.26 25.01 -19.02
CA LEU A 99 -20.85 25.19 -19.31
C LEU A 99 -20.38 24.03 -20.18
N VAL A 100 -19.95 24.33 -21.41
CA VAL A 100 -19.60 23.33 -22.42
C VAL A 100 -18.17 23.57 -22.90
N TYR A 101 -17.34 22.52 -22.96
CA TYR A 101 -16.06 22.63 -23.65
C TYR A 101 -16.25 22.40 -25.15
N ASN A 102 -15.90 23.39 -25.95
CA ASN A 102 -16.02 23.36 -27.41
C ASN A 102 -14.64 23.16 -28.06
N VAL A 103 -14.46 22.01 -28.70
CA VAL A 103 -13.20 21.64 -29.37
C VAL A 103 -12.90 22.46 -30.61
N ARG A 104 -13.91 23.04 -31.28
CA ARG A 104 -13.72 23.85 -32.50
C ARG A 104 -13.13 25.22 -32.17
N THR A 105 -13.59 25.81 -31.08
CA THR A 105 -13.14 27.13 -30.60
C THR A 105 -12.04 27.03 -29.54
N GLN A 106 -11.75 25.82 -29.06
CA GLN A 106 -10.83 25.55 -27.95
C GLN A 106 -11.15 26.44 -26.74
N SER A 107 -12.38 26.32 -26.25
CA SER A 107 -12.89 27.20 -25.18
C SER A 107 -13.92 26.50 -24.31
N PHE A 108 -14.02 26.94 -23.05
CA PHE A 108 -15.25 26.75 -22.29
C PHE A 108 -16.24 27.85 -22.67
N GLU A 109 -17.38 27.44 -23.24
CA GLU A 109 -18.48 28.30 -23.63
C GLU A 109 -19.57 28.25 -22.56
N LEU A 110 -20.00 29.42 -22.11
CA LEU A 110 -21.17 29.54 -21.23
C LEU A 110 -22.40 29.83 -22.09
N ILE A 111 -23.36 28.92 -22.09
CA ILE A 111 -24.61 28.99 -22.85
C ILE A 111 -25.74 29.30 -21.86
N ALA A 112 -26.66 30.19 -22.25
CA ALA A 112 -27.80 30.56 -21.41
C ALA A 112 -29.07 30.55 -22.28
N GLY A 113 -29.97 29.60 -22.01
CA GLY A 113 -31.09 29.29 -22.90
C GLY A 113 -30.59 28.67 -24.20
N ASP A 114 -31.04 29.20 -25.33
CA ASP A 114 -30.70 28.69 -26.67
C ASP A 114 -29.55 29.46 -27.35
N GLU A 115 -28.88 30.36 -26.64
CA GLU A 115 -27.86 31.26 -27.19
C GLU A 115 -26.55 31.25 -26.38
N TYR A 116 -25.43 31.53 -27.07
CA TYR A 116 -24.16 31.81 -26.40
C TYR A 116 -24.31 33.08 -25.54
N SER A 117 -23.93 33.00 -24.26
CA SER A 117 -23.99 34.18 -23.37
C SER A 117 -22.99 35.29 -23.75
N GLY A 118 -22.03 35.00 -24.64
CA GLY A 118 -20.89 35.87 -24.96
C GLY A 118 -19.70 35.71 -23.99
N ILE A 119 -19.81 34.88 -22.96
CA ILE A 119 -18.70 34.51 -22.08
C ILE A 119 -18.03 33.25 -22.61
N SER A 120 -16.76 33.39 -23.04
CA SER A 120 -15.93 32.30 -23.57
C SER A 120 -14.53 32.34 -22.95
N LEU A 121 -14.15 31.27 -22.25
CA LEU A 121 -12.79 31.07 -21.77
C LEU A 121 -11.98 30.35 -22.85
N LYS A 122 -11.26 31.10 -23.68
CA LYS A 122 -10.37 30.53 -24.73
C LYS A 122 -9.15 29.87 -24.10
N THR A 123 -9.12 28.55 -24.15
CA THR A 123 -8.02 27.72 -23.65
C THR A 123 -8.00 26.35 -24.33
N ALA A 124 -6.83 25.96 -24.82
CA ALA A 124 -6.58 24.56 -25.18
C ALA A 124 -6.68 23.65 -23.93
N PRO A 125 -6.77 22.32 -24.08
CA PRO A 125 -6.85 21.40 -22.95
C PRO A 125 -5.58 21.34 -22.08
N ALA A 126 -4.41 21.61 -22.66
CA ALA A 126 -3.11 21.40 -22.00
C ALA A 126 -2.95 22.03 -20.59
N PRO A 127 -3.40 23.28 -20.32
CA PRO A 127 -3.32 23.88 -18.98
C PRO A 127 -4.18 23.19 -17.90
N PHE A 128 -5.09 22.31 -18.30
CA PHE A 128 -5.98 21.57 -17.40
C PHE A 128 -5.52 20.13 -17.17
N ILE A 129 -4.49 19.62 -17.88
CA ILE A 129 -4.09 18.21 -17.80
C ILE A 129 -3.24 17.91 -16.56
N HIS A 130 -2.41 18.86 -16.12
CA HIS A 130 -1.50 18.67 -14.98
C HIS A 130 -1.96 19.41 -13.72
N ASP A 131 -2.75 20.47 -13.90
CA ASP A 131 -3.11 21.38 -12.84
C ASP A 131 -4.63 21.49 -12.71
N TRP A 132 -5.08 21.58 -11.45
CA TRP A 132 -6.46 21.89 -11.13
C TRP A 132 -6.71 23.38 -11.34
N GLN A 133 -7.76 23.71 -12.09
CA GLN A 133 -8.19 25.08 -12.35
C GLN A 133 -9.50 25.35 -11.62
N ARG A 134 -9.58 26.44 -10.84
CA ARG A 134 -10.82 26.81 -10.13
C ARG A 134 -11.72 27.60 -11.07
N LEU A 135 -12.89 27.05 -11.40
CA LEU A 135 -13.95 27.78 -12.09
C LEU A 135 -15.03 28.23 -11.12
N GLN A 136 -15.60 29.40 -11.37
CA GLN A 136 -16.72 29.93 -10.59
C GLN A 136 -17.72 30.67 -11.50
N LEU A 137 -18.97 30.21 -11.51
CA LEU A 137 -20.10 30.88 -12.13
C LEU A 137 -20.89 31.63 -11.05
N GLU A 138 -21.09 32.93 -11.23
CA GLU A 138 -21.97 33.77 -10.41
C GLU A 138 -23.23 34.12 -11.21
N VAL A 139 -24.40 33.92 -10.62
CA VAL A 139 -25.71 34.26 -11.19
C VAL A 139 -26.41 35.26 -10.28
N ASN A 140 -26.72 36.44 -10.81
CA ASN A 140 -27.44 37.47 -10.09
C ASN A 140 -28.88 37.58 -10.61
N ASN A 141 -29.84 37.14 -9.79
CA ASN A 141 -31.26 37.10 -10.16
C ASN A 141 -31.92 38.48 -10.17
N LEU A 142 -31.35 39.47 -9.47
CA LEU A 142 -31.89 40.84 -9.45
C LEU A 142 -31.41 41.66 -10.64
N GLN A 143 -30.14 41.52 -11.01
CA GLN A 143 -29.51 42.25 -12.11
C GLN A 143 -29.60 41.51 -13.45
N HIS A 144 -30.10 40.27 -13.43
CA HIS A 144 -30.16 39.38 -14.59
C HIS A 144 -28.79 39.29 -15.26
N SER A 145 -27.76 38.91 -14.50
CA SER A 145 -26.37 38.89 -14.98
C SER A 145 -25.62 37.63 -14.60
N LEU A 146 -24.69 37.25 -15.46
CA LEU A 146 -23.74 36.15 -15.29
C LEU A 146 -22.33 36.70 -15.18
N THR A 147 -21.52 36.12 -14.30
CA THR A 147 -20.07 36.34 -14.26
C THR A 147 -19.36 35.00 -14.17
N LEU A 148 -18.42 34.73 -15.08
CA LEU A 148 -17.54 33.57 -14.98
C LEU A 148 -16.16 34.01 -14.52
N ARG A 149 -15.57 33.25 -13.60
CA ARG A 149 -14.20 33.44 -13.12
C ARG A 149 -13.37 32.17 -13.27
N MET A 150 -12.08 32.36 -13.52
CA MET A 150 -11.06 31.31 -13.45
C MET A 150 -9.96 31.79 -12.49
N ASN A 151 -9.62 30.99 -11.49
CA ASN A 151 -8.59 31.31 -10.48
C ASN A 151 -8.75 32.73 -9.90
N ARG A 152 -9.99 33.08 -9.53
CA ARG A 152 -10.43 34.39 -8.99
C ARG A 152 -10.45 35.55 -9.99
N GLN A 153 -9.85 35.40 -11.17
CA GLN A 153 -9.89 36.39 -12.24
C GLN A 153 -11.19 36.32 -13.04
N ILE A 154 -11.75 37.46 -13.41
CA ILE A 154 -12.98 37.53 -14.21
C ILE A 154 -12.64 37.18 -15.66
N VAL A 155 -13.31 36.15 -16.19
CA VAL A 155 -13.24 35.76 -17.60
C VAL A 155 -14.18 36.64 -18.42
N GLY A 156 -15.42 36.81 -17.96
CA GLY A 156 -16.42 37.60 -18.66
C GLY A 156 -17.66 37.86 -17.83
N LYS A 157 -18.45 38.85 -18.28
CA LYS A 157 -19.75 39.21 -17.73
C LYS A 157 -20.76 39.34 -18.87
N ALA A 158 -21.97 38.84 -18.64
CA ALA A 158 -23.06 38.88 -19.62
C ALA A 158 -24.39 39.16 -18.95
N ARG A 159 -25.37 39.62 -19.74
CA ARG A 159 -26.76 39.75 -19.32
C ARG A 159 -27.50 38.45 -19.60
N LEU A 160 -28.38 38.05 -18.70
CA LEU A 160 -29.35 36.98 -18.94
C LEU A 160 -30.52 37.52 -19.77
N HIS A 161 -30.77 36.88 -20.91
CA HIS A 161 -31.84 37.23 -21.82
C HIS A 161 -33.19 36.57 -21.45
N PHE A 162 -33.22 35.84 -20.34
CA PHE A 162 -34.42 35.32 -19.71
C PHE A 162 -34.49 35.74 -18.23
N THR A 163 -35.64 35.49 -17.59
CA THR A 163 -35.85 35.78 -16.17
C THR A 163 -35.63 34.50 -15.34
N PRO A 164 -34.54 34.39 -14.56
CA PRO A 164 -34.23 33.22 -13.75
C PRO A 164 -35.40 32.72 -12.90
N GLY A 165 -35.57 31.41 -12.83
CA GLY A 165 -36.40 30.74 -11.84
C GLY A 165 -35.84 30.83 -10.41
N LYS A 166 -36.67 30.43 -9.45
CA LYS A 166 -36.35 30.42 -8.01
C LYS A 166 -35.66 29.11 -7.58
N GLU A 167 -35.97 28.02 -8.25
CA GLU A 167 -35.57 26.65 -7.93
C GLU A 167 -34.70 26.09 -9.05
N TRP A 168 -33.55 25.53 -8.70
CA TRP A 168 -32.56 25.08 -9.68
C TRP A 168 -32.09 23.67 -9.42
N ARG A 169 -31.96 22.89 -10.49
CA ARG A 169 -31.30 21.59 -10.51
C ARG A 169 -29.91 21.74 -11.11
N LEU A 170 -28.95 21.02 -10.56
CA LEU A 170 -27.54 21.05 -10.99
C LEU A 170 -27.08 19.63 -11.28
N TYR A 171 -26.66 19.41 -12.54
CA TYR A 171 -26.05 18.17 -13.00
C TYR A 171 -24.65 18.45 -13.55
N PHE A 172 -23.68 17.60 -13.21
CA PHE A 172 -22.38 17.54 -13.87
C PHE A 172 -22.28 16.32 -14.78
N GLY A 173 -21.60 16.46 -15.91
CA GLY A 173 -21.41 15.37 -16.88
C GLY A 173 -22.71 14.91 -17.52
N ALA A 174 -22.93 13.59 -17.56
CA ALA A 174 -24.17 13.02 -18.10
C ALA A 174 -25.38 13.44 -17.24
N ASN A 175 -26.42 13.95 -17.89
CA ASN A 175 -27.69 14.33 -17.29
C ASN A 175 -28.79 13.41 -17.82
N ARG A 176 -29.42 12.66 -16.92
CA ARG A 176 -30.50 11.71 -17.22
C ARG A 176 -31.88 12.24 -16.83
N TYR A 177 -31.99 13.50 -16.40
CA TYR A 177 -33.27 14.13 -16.13
C TYR A 177 -34.08 14.30 -17.42
N ASP A 178 -35.28 13.72 -17.48
CA ASP A 178 -36.11 13.59 -18.69
C ASP A 178 -36.30 14.89 -19.49
N ARG A 179 -36.31 16.05 -18.82
CA ARG A 179 -36.52 17.36 -19.47
C ARG A 179 -35.24 18.06 -19.90
N ALA A 180 -34.06 17.54 -19.57
CA ALA A 180 -32.80 18.23 -19.74
C ALA A 180 -31.62 17.32 -20.13
N GLN A 181 -31.91 16.18 -20.76
CA GLN A 181 -30.92 15.13 -21.03
C GLN A 181 -29.71 15.64 -21.84
N THR A 182 -28.52 15.28 -21.38
CA THR A 182 -27.25 15.54 -22.08
C THR A 182 -26.28 14.42 -21.77
N PHE A 183 -25.77 13.72 -22.78
CA PHE A 183 -24.86 12.59 -22.54
C PHE A 183 -23.41 12.88 -22.95
N ASP A 184 -23.16 13.94 -23.71
CA ASP A 184 -21.81 14.32 -24.09
C ASP A 184 -21.14 15.13 -23.00
N LEU A 185 -20.02 14.64 -22.50
CA LEU A 185 -19.21 15.28 -21.48
C LEU A 185 -17.72 15.22 -21.86
N PRO A 186 -16.92 16.20 -21.41
CA PRO A 186 -15.49 16.15 -21.61
C PRO A 186 -14.88 15.05 -20.71
N PRO A 187 -13.72 14.49 -21.09
CA PRO A 187 -12.93 13.62 -20.23
C PRO A 187 -12.29 14.47 -19.12
N MET A 188 -12.99 14.61 -18.01
CA MET A 188 -12.67 15.56 -16.94
C MET A 188 -12.60 14.88 -15.57
N ARG A 189 -11.97 15.59 -14.63
CA ARG A 189 -11.98 15.30 -13.20
C ARG A 189 -12.46 16.53 -12.44
N LEU A 190 -13.25 16.32 -11.39
CA LEU A 190 -13.79 17.38 -10.54
C LEU A 190 -13.44 17.14 -9.07
N LYS A 191 -13.30 18.23 -8.30
CA LYS A 191 -13.26 18.21 -6.83
C LYS A 191 -13.75 19.54 -6.25
N ASP A 192 -14.07 19.52 -4.96
CA ASP A 192 -14.43 20.72 -4.18
C ASP A 192 -15.54 21.57 -4.81
N ILE A 193 -16.68 20.94 -5.08
CA ILE A 193 -17.87 21.61 -5.58
C ILE A 193 -18.52 22.39 -4.45
N GLN A 194 -18.69 23.69 -4.63
CA GLN A 194 -19.17 24.61 -3.62
C GLN A 194 -20.27 25.50 -4.19
N LEU A 195 -21.38 25.59 -3.44
CA LEU A 195 -22.46 26.51 -3.71
C LEU A 195 -22.49 27.61 -2.65
N HIS A 196 -22.42 28.85 -3.10
CA HIS A 196 -22.59 30.03 -2.25
C HIS A 196 -23.94 30.69 -2.55
N ARG A 197 -24.66 31.12 -1.52
CA ARG A 197 -25.89 31.91 -1.62
C ARG A 197 -25.68 33.22 -0.89
N GLU A 198 -25.90 34.35 -1.57
CA GLU A 198 -25.69 35.69 -0.99
C GLU A 198 -24.29 35.84 -0.34
N ASN A 199 -23.27 35.25 -0.98
CA ASN A 199 -21.86 35.15 -0.52
C ASN A 199 -21.59 34.22 0.67
N ALA A 200 -22.60 33.63 1.29
CA ALA A 200 -22.42 32.59 2.31
C ALA A 200 -22.25 31.23 1.63
N LEU A 201 -21.24 30.45 2.03
CA LEU A 201 -21.09 29.06 1.59
C LEU A 201 -22.21 28.23 2.21
N VAL A 202 -23.04 27.61 1.38
CA VAL A 202 -24.22 26.83 1.83
C VAL A 202 -24.07 25.33 1.59
N HIS A 203 -23.33 24.90 0.56
CA HIS A 203 -23.00 23.48 0.36
C HIS A 203 -21.56 23.33 -0.12
N HIS A 204 -20.90 22.26 0.31
CA HIS A 204 -19.57 21.86 -0.18
C HIS A 204 -19.46 20.34 -0.25
N TRP A 205 -19.32 19.82 -1.47
CA TRP A 205 -18.99 18.42 -1.76
C TRP A 205 -17.51 18.31 -2.10
N PRO A 206 -16.68 17.73 -1.21
CA PRO A 206 -15.25 17.59 -1.45
C PRO A 206 -14.93 16.60 -2.58
N LEU A 207 -15.81 15.62 -2.84
CA LEU A 207 -15.57 14.47 -3.72
C LEU A 207 -14.38 13.61 -3.24
N ARG A 208 -14.38 13.27 -1.95
CA ARG A 208 -13.30 12.53 -1.27
C ARG A 208 -13.59 11.05 -1.04
N GLN A 209 -14.68 10.54 -1.58
CA GLN A 209 -15.08 9.16 -1.36
C GLN A 209 -14.07 8.19 -1.97
N TYR A 210 -14.01 7.00 -1.37
CA TYR A 210 -13.18 5.91 -1.85
C TYR A 210 -13.97 4.99 -2.79
N THR A 211 -15.21 4.69 -2.46
CA THR A 211 -16.12 3.84 -3.25
C THR A 211 -17.57 4.30 -3.06
N GLY A 212 -18.50 3.67 -3.77
CA GLY A 212 -19.93 3.97 -3.67
C GLY A 212 -20.38 5.02 -4.68
N ASN A 213 -21.70 5.28 -4.71
CA ASN A 213 -22.35 6.09 -5.75
C ASN A 213 -22.78 7.46 -5.27
N ASN A 214 -22.36 7.90 -4.09
CA ASN A 214 -22.83 9.14 -3.47
C ASN A 214 -21.67 9.94 -2.88
N ASP A 215 -21.78 11.27 -2.88
CA ASP A 215 -20.98 12.14 -1.99
C ASP A 215 -21.92 12.98 -1.12
N THR A 216 -21.49 13.32 0.09
CA THR A 216 -22.31 14.07 1.05
C THR A 216 -21.69 15.42 1.33
N ASP A 217 -22.49 16.48 1.24
CA ASP A 217 -22.05 17.83 1.53
C ASP A 217 -21.69 18.00 3.02
N ILE A 218 -20.58 18.67 3.31
CA ILE A 218 -20.04 18.77 4.68
C ILE A 218 -20.73 19.82 5.57
N ILE A 219 -21.70 20.57 5.04
CA ILE A 219 -22.38 21.69 5.72
C ILE A 219 -23.80 21.29 6.14
N HIS A 220 -24.59 20.78 5.19
CA HIS A 220 -26.00 20.45 5.38
C HIS A 220 -26.34 18.98 5.14
N GLN A 221 -25.34 18.13 4.88
CA GLN A 221 -25.51 16.70 4.64
C GLN A 221 -26.41 16.35 3.43
N GLN A 222 -26.54 17.26 2.47
CA GLN A 222 -27.17 17.01 1.17
C GLN A 222 -26.35 15.97 0.41
N VAL A 223 -27.03 14.92 -0.02
CA VAL A 223 -26.44 13.85 -0.83
C VAL A 223 -26.47 14.26 -2.30
N ALA A 224 -25.33 14.11 -2.96
CA ALA A 224 -25.23 14.09 -4.42
C ALA A 224 -25.18 12.62 -4.88
N GLU A 225 -26.02 12.27 -5.85
CA GLU A 225 -26.05 10.94 -6.48
C GLU A 225 -25.18 10.94 -7.73
N ILE A 226 -24.35 9.91 -7.88
CA ILE A 226 -23.33 9.80 -8.91
C ILE A 226 -23.46 8.44 -9.61
N ASP A 227 -23.77 8.50 -10.91
CA ASP A 227 -23.79 7.34 -11.79
C ASP A 227 -22.36 7.03 -12.26
N HIS A 228 -21.96 5.76 -12.25
CA HIS A 228 -20.66 5.27 -12.75
C HIS A 228 -19.45 6.08 -12.25
N PRO A 229 -19.27 6.24 -10.93
CA PRO A 229 -18.18 7.05 -10.37
C PRO A 229 -16.80 6.39 -10.56
N ILE A 230 -15.80 7.19 -10.90
CA ILE A 230 -14.38 6.80 -10.83
C ILE A 230 -13.70 7.64 -9.76
N TRP A 231 -13.63 7.12 -8.53
CA TRP A 231 -13.05 7.83 -7.40
C TRP A 231 -11.53 7.88 -7.47
N LEU A 232 -10.96 9.09 -7.52
CA LEU A 232 -9.51 9.27 -7.60
C LEU A 232 -8.78 8.68 -6.39
N ALA A 233 -9.37 8.78 -5.19
CA ALA A 233 -8.80 8.18 -3.99
C ALA A 233 -8.61 6.66 -4.11
N HIS A 234 -9.47 5.99 -4.87
CA HIS A 234 -9.36 4.57 -5.18
C HIS A 234 -8.34 4.27 -6.27
N VAL A 235 -8.45 4.92 -7.43
CA VAL A 235 -7.61 4.59 -8.61
C VAL A 235 -6.16 5.06 -8.48
N TYR A 236 -5.86 6.00 -7.57
CA TYR A 236 -4.48 6.31 -7.18
C TYR A 236 -3.90 5.30 -6.18
N ARG A 237 -4.72 4.52 -5.48
CA ARG A 237 -4.26 3.58 -4.44
C ARG A 237 -4.28 2.13 -4.89
N ASN A 238 -5.27 1.70 -5.66
CA ASN A 238 -5.42 0.30 -6.02
C ASN A 238 -4.99 0.05 -7.46
N TRP A 239 -4.31 -1.07 -7.65
CA TRP A 239 -4.01 -1.57 -8.99
C TRP A 239 -5.28 -2.11 -9.65
N GLU A 240 -5.51 -1.70 -10.88
CA GLU A 240 -6.54 -2.27 -11.75
C GLU A 240 -5.91 -3.40 -12.57
N GLN A 241 -6.48 -4.61 -12.52
CA GLN A 241 -6.04 -5.72 -13.36
C GLN A 241 -6.61 -5.55 -14.79
N ALA A 242 -5.76 -5.09 -15.71
CA ALA A 242 -6.14 -4.80 -17.09
C ALA A 242 -6.16 -6.04 -18.00
N ALA A 243 -5.42 -7.10 -17.66
CA ALA A 243 -5.45 -8.37 -18.38
C ALA A 243 -4.94 -9.54 -17.51
N ASP A 244 -5.48 -10.73 -17.76
CA ASP A 244 -5.02 -12.01 -17.19
C ASP A 244 -5.25 -13.12 -18.23
N PHE A 245 -4.17 -13.73 -18.70
CA PHE A 245 -4.24 -14.80 -19.71
C PHE A 245 -3.02 -15.73 -19.63
N THR A 246 -3.13 -16.90 -20.24
CA THR A 246 -2.03 -17.87 -20.39
C THR A 246 -1.67 -18.00 -21.86
N THR A 247 -0.38 -18.10 -22.17
CA THR A 247 0.12 -18.25 -23.53
C THR A 247 1.18 -19.35 -23.62
N ILE A 248 1.38 -19.86 -24.84
CA ILE A 248 2.42 -20.84 -25.16
C ILE A 248 3.74 -20.11 -25.45
N GLY A 249 4.85 -20.73 -25.04
CA GLY A 249 6.21 -20.18 -25.07
C GLY A 249 6.58 -19.51 -23.76
N ASN A 250 7.89 -19.30 -23.55
CA ASN A 250 8.37 -18.53 -22.41
C ASN A 250 8.22 -17.04 -22.74
N ALA A 251 7.09 -16.44 -22.38
CA ALA A 251 6.78 -15.09 -22.82
C ALA A 251 7.75 -14.05 -22.25
N SER A 252 8.03 -13.02 -23.03
CA SER A 252 8.81 -11.86 -22.59
C SER A 252 8.15 -10.57 -23.04
N VAL A 253 8.48 -9.46 -22.37
CA VAL A 253 7.78 -8.19 -22.55
C VAL A 253 8.73 -7.04 -22.86
N ALA A 254 8.21 -6.10 -23.64
CA ALA A 254 8.89 -4.85 -23.99
C ALA A 254 7.86 -3.72 -24.11
N PHE A 255 8.26 -2.50 -23.79
CA PHE A 255 7.35 -1.37 -23.74
C PHE A 255 7.80 -0.22 -24.64
N ASN A 256 6.92 0.20 -25.54
CA ASN A 256 7.10 1.40 -26.34
C ASN A 256 6.56 2.62 -25.57
N LYS A 257 7.48 3.35 -24.91
CA LYS A 257 7.17 4.55 -24.12
C LYS A 257 6.60 5.71 -24.93
N GLU A 258 6.83 5.76 -26.25
CA GLU A 258 6.33 6.84 -27.11
C GLU A 258 4.84 6.69 -27.40
N THR A 259 4.39 5.47 -27.66
CA THR A 259 3.00 5.16 -28.04
C THR A 259 2.17 4.64 -26.87
N GLY A 260 2.79 4.14 -25.81
CA GLY A 260 2.08 3.47 -24.71
C GLY A 260 1.71 2.02 -25.04
N MET A 261 2.46 1.38 -25.94
CA MET A 261 2.20 0.01 -26.37
C MET A 261 3.08 -0.97 -25.60
N LEU A 262 2.46 -1.89 -24.86
CA LEU A 262 3.14 -3.02 -24.23
C LEU A 262 3.06 -4.23 -25.17
N TYR A 263 4.22 -4.73 -25.58
CA TYR A 263 4.35 -5.95 -26.37
C TYR A 263 4.60 -7.14 -25.44
N ILE A 264 3.86 -8.22 -25.63
CA ILE A 264 4.07 -9.51 -25.00
C ILE A 264 4.37 -10.52 -26.10
N CYS A 265 5.65 -10.88 -26.20
CA CYS A 265 6.17 -11.81 -27.17
C CYS A 265 5.85 -13.23 -26.72
N ALA A 266 5.04 -13.97 -27.48
CA ALA A 266 4.76 -15.38 -27.27
C ALA A 266 5.15 -16.22 -28.50
N ARG A 267 5.01 -17.55 -28.41
CA ARG A 267 5.54 -18.48 -29.41
C ARG A 267 4.87 -18.34 -30.76
N ASP A 268 3.56 -18.25 -30.80
CA ASP A 268 2.73 -18.23 -32.01
C ASP A 268 1.92 -16.93 -32.16
N THR A 269 1.97 -16.08 -31.15
CA THR A 269 1.11 -14.90 -31.03
C THR A 269 1.92 -13.72 -30.53
N MET A 270 1.68 -12.55 -31.13
CA MET A 270 2.09 -11.26 -30.58
C MET A 270 0.88 -10.64 -29.87
N PHE A 271 1.00 -10.38 -28.56
CA PHE A 271 -0.02 -9.61 -27.85
C PHE A 271 0.45 -8.17 -27.70
N ARG A 272 -0.48 -7.23 -27.87
CA ARG A 272 -0.24 -5.79 -27.81
C ARG A 272 -1.28 -5.14 -26.92
N TYR A 273 -0.87 -4.66 -25.75
CA TYR A 273 -1.73 -3.92 -24.85
C TYR A 273 -1.53 -2.40 -25.02
N ASP A 274 -2.57 -1.72 -25.49
CA ASP A 274 -2.61 -0.26 -25.64
C ASP A 274 -3.02 0.37 -24.30
N CYS A 275 -2.06 1.00 -23.61
CA CYS A 275 -2.27 1.59 -22.29
C CYS A 275 -3.24 2.78 -22.28
N ASN A 276 -3.50 3.42 -23.43
CA ASN A 276 -4.49 4.49 -23.52
C ASN A 276 -5.89 3.95 -23.70
N LYS A 277 -6.03 3.00 -24.62
CA LYS A 277 -7.34 2.47 -25.01
C LYS A 277 -7.84 1.38 -24.06
N HIS A 278 -6.97 0.86 -23.19
CA HIS A 278 -7.27 -0.28 -22.34
C HIS A 278 -7.69 -1.51 -23.16
N VAL A 279 -7.05 -1.72 -24.31
CA VAL A 279 -7.36 -2.81 -25.23
C VAL A 279 -6.15 -3.72 -25.39
N LEU A 280 -6.37 -5.02 -25.17
CA LEU A 280 -5.44 -6.09 -25.55
C LEU A 280 -5.78 -6.56 -26.97
N ARG A 281 -4.83 -6.40 -27.89
CA ARG A 281 -4.90 -6.93 -29.26
C ARG A 281 -4.02 -8.16 -29.39
N THR A 282 -4.40 -9.07 -30.27
CA THR A 282 -3.67 -10.30 -30.55
C THR A 282 -3.48 -10.45 -32.05
N ASP A 283 -2.28 -10.83 -32.44
CA ASP A 283 -1.92 -11.06 -33.84
C ASP A 283 -1.19 -12.40 -33.93
N SER A 284 -1.72 -13.32 -34.72
CA SER A 284 -1.02 -14.58 -35.01
C SER A 284 0.26 -14.29 -35.79
N LEU A 285 1.34 -14.96 -35.39
CA LEU A 285 2.59 -14.94 -36.13
C LEU A 285 2.46 -15.83 -37.38
N THR A 286 3.08 -15.40 -38.47
CA THR A 286 3.12 -16.22 -39.71
C THR A 286 3.89 -17.52 -39.53
N GLN A 287 4.87 -17.52 -38.62
CA GLN A 287 5.58 -18.71 -38.17
C GLN A 287 5.85 -18.63 -36.67
N PRO A 288 5.84 -19.77 -35.95
CA PRO A 288 6.22 -19.79 -34.54
C PRO A 288 7.66 -19.29 -34.33
N HIS A 289 7.87 -18.49 -33.30
CA HIS A 289 9.18 -17.99 -32.88
C HIS A 289 9.69 -18.75 -31.67
N GLY A 290 10.99 -19.07 -31.66
CA GLY A 290 11.63 -19.72 -30.53
C GLY A 290 11.78 -18.76 -29.35
N LEU A 291 11.20 -19.13 -28.21
CA LEU A 291 11.29 -18.37 -26.96
C LEU A 291 11.90 -19.23 -25.87
N PRO A 292 13.25 -19.39 -25.89
CA PRO A 292 13.95 -20.19 -24.90
C PRO A 292 13.79 -19.65 -23.48
N ALA A 293 14.01 -20.53 -22.52
CA ALA A 293 13.74 -20.23 -21.12
C ALA A 293 14.71 -19.13 -20.64
N GLY A 294 14.15 -18.00 -20.21
CA GLY A 294 14.90 -16.83 -19.77
C GLY A 294 15.24 -15.81 -20.88
N ASN A 295 14.68 -15.96 -22.08
CA ASN A 295 14.76 -14.93 -23.12
C ASN A 295 14.23 -13.56 -22.63
N GLN A 296 14.64 -12.52 -23.35
CA GLN A 296 14.30 -11.14 -23.02
C GLN A 296 13.90 -10.38 -24.27
N SER A 297 13.03 -9.39 -24.09
CA SER A 297 12.63 -8.45 -25.14
C SER A 297 12.90 -7.01 -24.71
N VAL A 298 13.25 -6.15 -25.66
CA VAL A 298 13.44 -4.72 -25.45
C VAL A 298 12.91 -3.96 -26.67
N PHE A 299 12.28 -2.81 -26.43
CA PHE A 299 11.85 -1.91 -27.49
C PHE A 299 12.80 -0.71 -27.51
N GLY A 300 13.37 -0.39 -28.66
CA GLY A 300 14.35 0.68 -28.81
C GLY A 300 14.61 0.99 -30.27
N GLY A 301 14.95 2.24 -30.60
CA GLY A 301 15.18 2.63 -32.00
C GLY A 301 13.98 2.36 -32.92
N LYS A 302 12.75 2.46 -32.39
CA LYS A 302 11.47 2.15 -33.07
C LYS A 302 11.30 0.67 -33.48
N GLN A 303 12.08 -0.22 -32.89
CA GLN A 303 12.09 -1.64 -33.21
C GLN A 303 11.91 -2.49 -31.95
N LEU A 304 11.17 -3.58 -32.07
CA LEU A 304 11.08 -4.62 -31.05
C LEU A 304 12.15 -5.69 -31.30
N TYR A 305 12.95 -5.96 -30.27
CA TYR A 305 14.01 -6.97 -30.26
C TYR A 305 13.70 -8.07 -29.26
N ASN A 306 14.00 -9.32 -29.62
CA ASN A 306 14.01 -10.48 -28.73
C ASN A 306 15.36 -11.20 -28.81
N PHE A 307 15.88 -11.63 -27.66
CA PHE A 307 17.18 -12.29 -27.60
C PHE A 307 17.32 -13.24 -26.42
N LEU A 308 18.25 -14.18 -26.57
CA LEU A 308 18.86 -14.93 -25.47
C LEU A 308 20.35 -14.60 -25.45
N THR A 309 20.82 -14.05 -24.34
CA THR A 309 22.20 -13.54 -24.22
C THR A 309 23.26 -14.59 -24.54
N ASP A 310 23.00 -15.86 -24.21
CA ASP A 310 23.87 -17.01 -24.47
C ASP A 310 24.05 -17.30 -25.96
N LEU A 311 22.99 -17.16 -26.75
CA LEU A 311 22.99 -17.50 -28.18
C LEU A 311 23.67 -16.43 -29.03
N LYS A 312 23.89 -15.23 -28.48
CA LYS A 312 24.45 -14.09 -29.21
C LYS A 312 23.68 -13.75 -30.49
N LYS A 313 22.38 -14.05 -30.50
CA LYS A 313 21.44 -13.76 -31.58
C LYS A 313 20.38 -12.78 -31.08
N VAL A 314 20.02 -11.84 -31.94
CA VAL A 314 18.95 -10.87 -31.70
C VAL A 314 17.99 -10.92 -32.88
N SER A 315 16.72 -11.15 -32.58
CA SER A 315 15.64 -11.20 -33.57
C SER A 315 14.87 -9.89 -33.53
N THR A 316 14.46 -9.38 -34.69
CA THR A 316 13.59 -8.21 -34.82
C THR A 316 12.22 -8.62 -35.31
N TYR A 317 11.17 -8.04 -34.71
CA TYR A 317 9.79 -8.26 -35.11
C TYR A 317 9.35 -7.28 -36.21
N ASP A 318 8.80 -7.78 -37.31
CA ASP A 318 8.19 -6.96 -38.36
C ASP A 318 6.66 -6.95 -38.20
N GLU A 319 6.09 -5.75 -37.98
CA GLU A 319 4.65 -5.58 -37.79
C GLU A 319 3.83 -5.78 -39.07
N ASN A 320 4.40 -5.66 -40.27
CA ASN A 320 3.67 -5.85 -41.52
C ASN A 320 3.57 -7.32 -41.91
N SER A 321 4.66 -8.08 -41.73
CA SER A 321 4.70 -9.51 -42.05
C SER A 321 4.35 -10.42 -40.87
N HIS A 322 4.12 -9.85 -39.68
CA HIS A 322 3.80 -10.57 -38.45
C HIS A 322 4.80 -11.70 -38.16
N SER A 323 6.09 -11.40 -38.30
CA SER A 323 7.17 -12.40 -38.25
C SER A 323 8.43 -11.87 -37.57
N TRP A 324 9.21 -12.80 -37.00
CA TRP A 324 10.57 -12.52 -36.54
C TRP A 324 11.58 -12.83 -37.65
N ASN A 325 12.60 -11.99 -37.81
CA ASN A 325 13.56 -12.13 -38.91
C ASN A 325 14.62 -13.23 -38.72
N THR A 326 14.85 -13.67 -37.48
CA THR A 326 15.92 -14.60 -37.13
C THR A 326 15.33 -15.79 -36.37
N PRO A 327 15.49 -17.02 -36.87
CA PRO A 327 15.04 -18.20 -36.14
C PRO A 327 15.92 -18.44 -34.92
N VAL A 328 15.28 -18.76 -33.80
CA VAL A 328 15.89 -19.10 -32.52
C VAL A 328 15.35 -20.48 -32.12
N ASP A 329 16.19 -21.31 -31.50
CA ASP A 329 15.72 -22.58 -30.97
C ASP A 329 14.86 -22.36 -29.72
N ASN A 330 13.99 -23.32 -29.42
CA ASN A 330 12.99 -23.15 -28.37
C ASN A 330 13.49 -23.58 -26.97
N ASP A 331 14.52 -24.42 -26.91
CA ASP A 331 14.83 -25.21 -25.70
C ASP A 331 16.17 -24.84 -25.05
N SER A 332 16.93 -23.89 -25.64
CA SER A 332 18.10 -23.33 -24.99
C SER A 332 17.79 -22.78 -23.60
N VAL A 333 18.74 -22.95 -22.69
CA VAL A 333 18.64 -22.49 -21.30
C VAL A 333 19.66 -21.40 -21.08
N THR A 334 19.21 -20.24 -20.60
CA THR A 334 20.12 -19.14 -20.31
C THR A 334 20.97 -19.39 -19.07
N LYS A 335 22.19 -18.82 -19.04
CA LYS A 335 22.96 -18.63 -17.79
C LYS A 335 22.82 -17.23 -17.20
N TYR A 336 21.94 -16.40 -17.77
CA TYR A 336 21.72 -14.99 -17.42
C TYR A 336 20.26 -14.75 -16.99
N TRP A 337 19.66 -15.67 -16.24
CA TRP A 337 18.31 -15.51 -15.71
C TRP A 337 18.20 -14.21 -14.92
N HIS A 338 17.15 -13.45 -15.20
CA HIS A 338 16.88 -12.14 -14.57
C HIS A 338 18.01 -11.11 -14.71
N ALA A 339 18.89 -11.23 -15.72
CA ALA A 339 19.78 -10.14 -16.07
C ALA A 339 18.97 -8.87 -16.35
N ASN A 340 19.44 -7.71 -15.90
CA ASN A 340 18.81 -6.46 -16.28
C ASN A 340 19.17 -6.10 -17.71
N ARG A 341 18.30 -5.34 -18.38
CA ARG A 341 18.49 -4.94 -19.77
C ARG A 341 17.99 -3.53 -20.03
N PHE A 342 18.61 -2.85 -21.00
CA PHE A 342 18.09 -1.60 -21.55
C PHE A 342 18.62 -1.33 -22.95
N TYR A 343 17.95 -0.44 -23.67
CA TYR A 343 18.42 0.12 -24.94
C TYR A 343 19.01 1.51 -24.71
N ALA A 344 20.21 1.74 -25.23
CA ALA A 344 20.88 3.03 -25.25
C ALA A 344 20.72 3.69 -26.62
N GLY A 345 20.10 4.87 -26.66
CA GLY A 345 19.84 5.58 -27.91
C GLY A 345 21.08 6.24 -28.51
N PHE A 346 22.04 6.64 -27.68
CA PHE A 346 23.19 7.42 -28.11
C PHE A 346 24.20 6.63 -28.97
N ASP A 347 24.24 5.30 -28.85
CA ASP A 347 25.12 4.42 -29.62
C ASP A 347 24.38 3.25 -30.30
N SER A 348 23.04 3.28 -30.27
CA SER A 348 22.14 2.23 -30.78
C SER A 348 22.58 0.83 -30.33
N ALA A 349 22.57 0.60 -29.01
CA ALA A 349 22.98 -0.68 -28.44
C ALA A 349 22.04 -1.19 -27.35
N ILE A 350 21.98 -2.51 -27.20
CA ILE A 350 21.31 -3.19 -26.09
C ILE A 350 22.37 -3.57 -25.06
N TYR A 351 22.15 -3.21 -23.81
CA TYR A 351 23.00 -3.57 -22.69
C TYR A 351 22.31 -4.64 -21.85
N VAL A 352 23.08 -5.63 -21.38
CA VAL A 352 22.63 -6.71 -20.49
C VAL A 352 23.59 -6.79 -19.31
N ILE A 353 23.07 -6.70 -18.09
CA ILE A 353 23.86 -6.58 -16.87
C ILE A 353 23.45 -7.64 -15.86
N GLY A 354 24.44 -8.39 -15.38
CA GLY A 354 24.27 -9.37 -14.31
C GLY A 354 23.45 -10.60 -14.72
N GLY A 355 22.73 -11.18 -13.75
CA GLY A 355 21.94 -12.39 -13.92
C GLY A 355 22.46 -13.57 -13.12
N TYR A 356 21.78 -14.70 -13.27
CA TYR A 356 22.06 -15.94 -12.55
C TYR A 356 21.89 -17.16 -13.46
N GLY A 357 22.71 -18.17 -13.26
CA GLY A 357 22.57 -19.45 -13.94
C GLY A 357 23.77 -20.34 -13.68
N ASN A 358 23.62 -21.64 -13.91
CA ASN A 358 24.65 -22.65 -13.60
C ASN A 358 25.22 -22.49 -12.17
N TYR A 359 24.33 -22.23 -11.20
CA TYR A 359 24.66 -22.02 -9.78
C TYR A 359 25.62 -20.84 -9.52
N ARG A 360 25.68 -19.86 -10.44
CA ARG A 360 26.49 -18.65 -10.29
C ARG A 360 25.71 -17.39 -10.62
N TYR A 361 25.88 -16.37 -9.78
CA TYR A 361 25.54 -15.00 -10.09
C TYR A 361 26.67 -14.37 -10.91
N THR A 362 26.32 -13.46 -11.81
CA THR A 362 27.29 -12.71 -12.60
C THR A 362 27.09 -11.21 -12.42
N ASN A 363 28.17 -10.45 -12.61
CA ASN A 363 28.19 -8.99 -12.72
C ASN A 363 28.64 -8.54 -14.12
N GLN A 364 28.70 -9.47 -15.08
CA GLN A 364 29.10 -9.17 -16.45
C GLN A 364 28.18 -8.13 -17.08
N VAL A 365 28.78 -7.24 -17.85
CA VAL A 365 28.09 -6.27 -18.69
C VAL A 365 28.35 -6.64 -20.13
N GLN A 366 27.29 -6.87 -20.88
CA GLN A 366 27.34 -7.23 -22.29
C GLN A 366 26.63 -6.17 -23.10
N ARG A 367 27.17 -5.86 -24.27
CA ARG A 367 26.65 -4.84 -25.18
C ARG A 367 26.45 -5.47 -26.55
N TYR A 368 25.27 -5.29 -27.12
CA TYR A 368 24.98 -5.65 -28.50
C TYR A 368 24.78 -4.38 -29.31
N ASN A 369 25.67 -4.12 -30.26
CA ASN A 369 25.53 -2.97 -31.15
C ASN A 369 24.58 -3.34 -32.31
N ILE A 370 23.49 -2.59 -32.47
CA ILE A 370 22.46 -2.88 -33.48
C ILE A 370 23.03 -2.75 -34.90
N ALA A 371 23.87 -1.73 -35.14
CA ALA A 371 24.37 -1.42 -36.48
C ALA A 371 25.37 -2.46 -37.00
N SER A 372 26.27 -2.95 -36.14
CA SER A 372 27.26 -3.97 -36.52
C SER A 372 26.79 -5.41 -36.31
N GLY A 373 25.71 -5.61 -35.54
CA GLY A 373 25.23 -6.93 -35.15
C GLY A 373 26.20 -7.70 -34.24
N GLN A 374 27.11 -6.99 -33.56
CA GLN A 374 28.16 -7.61 -32.74
C GLN A 374 27.85 -7.52 -31.25
N TRP A 375 28.14 -8.62 -30.55
CA TRP A 375 28.15 -8.67 -29.09
C TRP A 375 29.56 -8.41 -28.56
N GLU A 376 29.64 -7.61 -27.51
CA GLU A 376 30.87 -7.27 -26.79
C GLU A 376 30.67 -7.58 -25.31
N LEU A 377 31.68 -8.19 -24.67
CA LEU A 377 31.76 -8.27 -23.22
C LEU A 377 32.56 -7.05 -22.75
N LEU A 378 31.90 -6.15 -22.01
CA LEU A 378 32.55 -4.96 -21.48
C LEU A 378 33.34 -5.31 -20.22
N ASN A 379 34.40 -4.54 -19.97
CA ASN A 379 35.16 -4.56 -18.72
C ASN A 379 34.92 -3.24 -17.99
N PRO A 380 33.86 -3.13 -17.16
CA PRO A 380 33.51 -1.87 -16.55
C PRO A 380 34.55 -1.37 -15.55
N GLY A 381 34.83 -0.07 -15.56
CA GLY A 381 35.62 0.60 -14.54
C GLY A 381 34.80 1.05 -13.32
N GLY A 382 35.43 1.81 -12.43
CA GLY A 382 34.76 2.42 -11.27
C GLY A 382 34.61 1.47 -10.07
N ASP A 383 33.52 1.63 -9.34
CA ASP A 383 33.23 0.86 -8.12
C ASP A 383 32.91 -0.61 -8.44
N THR A 384 33.14 -1.49 -7.46
CA THR A 384 32.83 -2.92 -7.63
C THR A 384 31.31 -3.15 -7.63
N TYR A 385 30.80 -3.70 -8.73
CA TYR A 385 29.42 -4.18 -8.82
C TYR A 385 29.31 -5.66 -8.43
N THR A 386 28.66 -5.94 -7.30
CA THR A 386 28.46 -7.32 -6.80
C THR A 386 27.63 -8.17 -7.77
N PRO A 387 28.06 -9.41 -8.12
CA PRO A 387 27.27 -10.35 -8.92
C PRO A 387 25.89 -10.64 -8.34
N ARG A 388 24.84 -10.47 -9.16
CA ARG A 388 23.44 -10.56 -8.69
C ARG A 388 22.42 -10.79 -9.81
N TYR A 389 21.24 -11.22 -9.40
CA TYR A 389 19.99 -11.21 -10.17
C TYR A 389 18.86 -10.58 -9.33
N GLN A 390 17.63 -10.50 -9.85
CA GLN A 390 16.46 -9.96 -9.13
C GLN A 390 16.64 -8.50 -8.64
N ALA A 391 17.50 -7.75 -9.31
CA ALA A 391 17.66 -6.32 -9.11
C ALA A 391 16.71 -5.56 -10.05
N ALA A 392 16.33 -4.34 -9.68
CA ALA A 392 15.59 -3.45 -10.57
C ALA A 392 16.55 -2.52 -11.31
N LEU A 393 16.34 -2.36 -12.62
CA LEU A 393 17.07 -1.39 -13.45
C LEU A 393 16.10 -0.39 -14.07
N GLY A 394 16.48 0.89 -14.04
CA GLY A 394 15.80 1.96 -14.76
C GLY A 394 16.81 2.92 -15.35
N THR A 395 16.48 3.57 -16.46
CA THR A 395 17.41 4.46 -17.18
C THR A 395 16.89 5.89 -17.31
N THR A 396 17.82 6.80 -17.58
CA THR A 396 17.51 8.09 -18.21
C THR A 396 16.89 7.90 -19.59
N THR A 397 16.30 8.96 -20.15
CA THR A 397 15.59 8.92 -21.44
C THR A 397 16.43 8.35 -22.59
N ASP A 398 17.71 8.71 -22.64
CA ASP A 398 18.64 8.29 -23.71
C ASP A 398 19.39 6.98 -23.39
N GLY A 399 19.20 6.43 -22.20
CA GLY A 399 19.89 5.22 -21.76
C GLY A 399 21.39 5.40 -21.50
N ASP A 400 21.87 6.64 -21.32
CA ASP A 400 23.28 6.91 -21.00
C ASP A 400 23.62 6.65 -19.53
N SER A 401 22.62 6.68 -18.66
CA SER A 401 22.73 6.38 -17.24
C SER A 401 21.69 5.32 -16.85
N ALA A 402 22.16 4.19 -16.31
CA ALA A 402 21.32 3.11 -15.81
C ALA A 402 21.49 2.97 -14.29
N TYR A 403 20.41 3.25 -13.56
CA TYR A 403 20.35 3.02 -12.12
C TYR A 403 19.96 1.57 -11.86
N ILE A 404 20.61 0.93 -10.89
CA ILE A 404 20.38 -0.47 -10.53
C ILE A 404 20.29 -0.57 -9.02
N ILE A 405 19.17 -1.07 -8.49
CA ILE A 405 18.98 -1.21 -7.06
C ILE A 405 18.76 -2.67 -6.64
N GLY A 406 19.48 -3.01 -5.57
CA GLY A 406 19.29 -4.22 -4.80
C GLY A 406 19.54 -5.51 -5.56
N GLY A 407 18.71 -6.52 -5.32
CA GLY A 407 18.82 -7.86 -5.90
C GLY A 407 19.26 -8.91 -4.90
N ARG A 408 19.61 -10.09 -5.38
CA ARG A 408 20.10 -11.22 -4.58
C ARG A 408 21.37 -11.76 -5.23
N GLY A 409 22.41 -11.98 -4.43
CA GLY A 409 23.71 -12.35 -4.98
C GLY A 409 24.76 -12.59 -3.91
N SER A 410 26.01 -12.75 -4.35
CA SER A 410 27.16 -12.94 -3.46
C SER A 410 28.40 -12.24 -4.01
N VAL A 411 29.32 -11.86 -3.12
CA VAL A 411 30.54 -11.12 -3.46
C VAL A 411 31.39 -11.82 -4.52
N LYS A 412 31.44 -13.16 -4.51
CA LYS A 412 32.20 -13.97 -5.48
C LYS A 412 31.33 -14.52 -6.62
N GLY A 413 30.04 -14.22 -6.62
CA GLY A 413 29.05 -14.78 -7.54
C GLY A 413 28.81 -16.28 -7.38
N ASP A 414 29.41 -16.94 -6.41
CA ASP A 414 29.18 -18.35 -6.14
C ASP A 414 27.92 -18.50 -5.26
N GLN A 415 26.95 -19.31 -5.68
CA GLN A 415 25.73 -19.51 -4.93
C GLN A 415 25.96 -20.21 -3.58
N LEU A 416 27.03 -20.99 -3.43
CA LEU A 416 27.37 -21.64 -2.17
C LEU A 416 27.97 -20.66 -1.15
N LEU A 417 28.46 -19.51 -1.61
CA LEU A 417 29.20 -18.54 -0.78
C LEU A 417 28.32 -17.38 -0.34
N ASN A 418 27.56 -17.58 0.73
CA ASN A 418 26.78 -16.55 1.43
C ASN A 418 25.93 -15.64 0.50
N PRO A 419 25.01 -16.20 -0.29
CA PRO A 419 24.06 -15.38 -1.04
C PRO A 419 23.18 -14.60 -0.06
N HIS A 420 22.95 -13.33 -0.34
CA HIS A 420 22.11 -12.43 0.47
C HIS A 420 21.38 -11.41 -0.40
N ASN A 421 20.30 -10.83 0.12
CA ASN A 421 19.62 -9.71 -0.52
C ASN A 421 20.53 -8.47 -0.40
N LEU A 422 20.62 -7.74 -1.49
CA LEU A 422 21.41 -6.53 -1.63
C LEU A 422 20.46 -5.33 -1.64
N TYR A 423 20.93 -4.20 -1.13
CA TYR A 423 20.15 -2.97 -1.05
C TYR A 423 20.94 -1.72 -1.46
N ASP A 424 22.05 -1.91 -2.17
CA ASP A 424 22.82 -0.85 -2.78
C ASP A 424 22.16 -0.33 -4.05
N LEU A 425 22.14 1.01 -4.18
CA LEU A 425 21.80 1.70 -5.42
C LEU A 425 23.11 2.03 -6.15
N ASN A 426 23.24 1.53 -7.37
CA ASN A 426 24.38 1.77 -8.25
C ASN A 426 23.94 2.55 -9.47
N LEU A 427 24.85 3.36 -10.01
CA LEU A 427 24.75 4.00 -11.31
C LEU A 427 25.76 3.35 -12.24
N PHE A 428 25.30 2.87 -13.40
CA PHE A 428 26.14 2.48 -14.52
C PHE A 428 26.09 3.60 -15.58
N ASP A 429 27.23 4.22 -15.85
CA ASP A 429 27.41 5.16 -16.95
C ASP A 429 27.76 4.36 -18.21
N ALA A 430 26.83 4.32 -19.17
CA ALA A 430 26.98 3.55 -20.39
C ALA A 430 27.99 4.16 -21.38
N ARG A 431 28.30 5.46 -21.28
CA ARG A 431 29.26 6.15 -22.14
C ARG A 431 30.70 5.85 -21.74
N THR A 432 30.96 5.78 -20.44
CA THR A 432 32.29 5.49 -19.90
C THR A 432 32.47 4.02 -19.52
N ALA A 433 31.38 3.22 -19.56
CA ALA A 433 31.33 1.86 -19.06
C ALA A 433 31.88 1.78 -17.63
N SER A 434 31.29 2.52 -16.69
CA SER A 434 31.75 2.55 -15.31
C SER A 434 30.60 2.46 -14.30
N PHE A 435 30.87 1.81 -13.18
CA PHE A 435 29.93 1.77 -12.04
C PHE A 435 30.30 2.80 -10.98
N LYS A 436 29.28 3.34 -10.33
CA LYS A 436 29.37 4.15 -9.13
C LYS A 436 28.32 3.72 -8.12
N LYS A 437 28.71 3.31 -6.93
CA LYS A 437 27.77 3.08 -5.83
C LYS A 437 27.30 4.45 -5.31
N ILE A 438 25.99 4.68 -5.33
CA ILE A 438 25.40 5.92 -4.83
C ILE A 438 25.26 5.83 -3.31
N TYR A 439 24.57 4.79 -2.84
CA TYR A 439 24.38 4.52 -1.41
C TYR A 439 23.97 3.06 -1.19
N GLU A 440 23.73 2.70 0.07
CA GLU A 440 23.07 1.46 0.47
C GLU A 440 21.86 1.80 1.37
N LEU A 441 20.70 1.22 1.08
CA LEU A 441 19.52 1.38 1.92
C LEU A 441 19.76 0.70 3.28
N PRO A 442 19.11 1.18 4.36
CA PRO A 442 19.11 0.46 5.62
C PRO A 442 18.54 -0.95 5.44
N ALA A 443 19.15 -1.93 6.13
CA ALA A 443 18.65 -3.29 6.13
C ALA A 443 17.19 -3.31 6.62
N PRO A 444 16.25 -3.85 5.82
CA PRO A 444 14.86 -3.92 6.23
C PRO A 444 14.67 -4.98 7.32
N GLU A 445 13.59 -4.85 8.10
CA GLU A 445 13.22 -5.87 9.10
C GLU A 445 12.97 -7.24 8.47
N GLN A 446 12.33 -7.24 7.30
CA GLN A 446 12.07 -8.43 6.49
C GLN A 446 12.80 -8.30 5.15
N PRO A 447 13.63 -9.29 4.76
CA PRO A 447 14.33 -9.24 3.48
C PRO A 447 13.38 -9.23 2.28
N PHE A 448 13.74 -8.48 1.24
CA PHE A 448 13.00 -8.47 -0.01
C PHE A 448 13.93 -8.31 -1.22
N ALA A 449 13.46 -8.75 -2.38
CA ALA A 449 14.10 -8.52 -3.68
C ALA A 449 13.26 -7.54 -4.51
N PHE A 450 13.68 -7.29 -5.74
CA PHE A 450 13.10 -6.29 -6.63
C PHE A 450 12.62 -6.92 -7.93
N GLY A 451 11.57 -6.33 -8.53
CA GLY A 451 11.20 -6.55 -9.93
C GLY A 451 12.37 -6.25 -10.87
N ASN A 452 12.32 -6.73 -12.11
CA ASN A 452 13.47 -6.65 -13.02
C ASN A 452 13.69 -5.24 -13.61
N SER A 453 12.66 -4.39 -13.57
CA SER A 453 12.74 -2.99 -13.98
C SER A 453 12.21 -2.03 -12.91
N MET A 454 12.64 -0.77 -13.00
CA MET A 454 12.11 0.35 -12.25
C MET A 454 11.99 1.59 -13.15
N VAL A 455 11.21 2.56 -12.68
CA VAL A 455 10.99 3.84 -13.35
C VAL A 455 11.85 4.90 -12.67
N ILE A 456 12.57 5.69 -13.46
CA ILE A 456 13.40 6.81 -12.98
C ILE A 456 12.68 8.12 -13.24
N ASP A 457 12.58 8.96 -12.21
CA ASP A 457 12.13 10.34 -12.31
C ASP A 457 13.29 11.27 -11.95
N THR A 458 13.95 11.78 -12.99
CA THR A 458 15.09 12.70 -12.83
C THR A 458 14.68 14.11 -12.40
N ARG A 459 13.40 14.51 -12.58
CA ARG A 459 12.91 15.82 -12.14
C ARG A 459 12.78 15.83 -10.62
N GLU A 460 12.18 14.78 -10.07
CA GLU A 460 11.98 14.59 -8.63
C GLU A 460 13.17 13.92 -7.93
N GLN A 461 14.22 13.57 -8.68
CA GLN A 461 15.36 12.78 -8.18
C GLN A 461 14.92 11.52 -7.41
N SER A 462 13.98 10.77 -7.99
CA SER A 462 13.38 9.59 -7.36
C SER A 462 13.27 8.41 -8.33
N TYR A 463 13.02 7.22 -7.79
CA TYR A 463 12.69 6.03 -8.57
C TYR A 463 11.45 5.33 -8.00
N TYR A 464 10.80 4.54 -8.85
CA TYR A 464 9.67 3.69 -8.48
C TYR A 464 10.00 2.25 -8.84
N ALA A 465 9.93 1.34 -7.88
CA ALA A 465 10.27 -0.06 -8.06
C ALA A 465 9.24 -0.97 -7.39
N LEU A 466 9.08 -2.19 -7.90
CA LEU A 466 8.31 -3.24 -7.23
C LEU A 466 9.26 -4.06 -6.36
N THR A 467 8.88 -4.31 -5.10
CA THR A 467 9.59 -5.19 -4.18
C THR A 467 8.74 -6.40 -3.83
N PHE A 468 9.37 -7.53 -3.49
CA PHE A 468 8.66 -8.72 -3.04
C PHE A 468 9.53 -9.56 -2.10
N ALA A 469 8.89 -10.28 -1.18
CA ALA A 469 9.57 -11.27 -0.36
C ALA A 469 9.97 -12.46 -1.24
N ASN A 470 11.25 -12.82 -1.25
CA ASN A 470 11.81 -13.88 -2.10
C ASN A 470 12.23 -15.14 -1.31
N ASP A 471 11.70 -15.26 -0.09
CA ASP A 471 11.86 -16.40 0.83
C ASP A 471 10.59 -17.25 0.94
N LYS A 472 9.47 -16.82 0.36
CA LYS A 472 8.18 -17.52 0.34
C LYS A 472 7.55 -17.57 -1.04
N MET A 473 6.78 -18.62 -1.30
CA MET A 473 6.10 -18.81 -2.59
C MET A 473 4.88 -17.91 -2.77
N GLN A 474 4.07 -17.74 -1.71
CA GLN A 474 2.94 -16.81 -1.72
C GLN A 474 3.44 -15.44 -1.25
N SER A 475 3.86 -14.63 -2.21
CA SER A 475 4.42 -13.31 -1.98
C SER A 475 3.46 -12.24 -2.52
N SER A 476 3.90 -10.98 -2.45
CA SER A 476 3.17 -9.84 -2.96
C SER A 476 4.14 -8.80 -3.49
N LEU A 477 3.82 -8.20 -4.63
CA LEU A 477 4.56 -7.06 -5.16
C LEU A 477 4.07 -5.78 -4.49
N GLN A 478 4.98 -5.10 -3.81
CA GLN A 478 4.75 -3.79 -3.20
C GLN A 478 5.45 -2.72 -4.04
N LEU A 479 4.70 -1.70 -4.48
CA LEU A 479 5.31 -0.53 -5.10
C LEU A 479 5.98 0.32 -4.02
N ILE A 480 7.21 0.80 -4.29
CA ILE A 480 7.92 1.77 -3.47
C ILE A 480 8.33 2.98 -4.30
N LYS A 481 8.43 4.15 -3.66
CA LYS A 481 9.19 5.29 -4.17
C LYS A 481 10.45 5.45 -3.34
N GLY A 482 11.61 5.47 -3.97
CA GLY A 482 12.88 5.77 -3.32
C GLY A 482 13.57 6.99 -3.92
N SER A 483 14.62 7.46 -3.26
CA SER A 483 15.40 8.64 -3.68
C SER A 483 16.62 8.25 -4.51
N LEU A 484 16.95 9.00 -5.56
CA LEU A 484 18.21 8.79 -6.31
C LEU A 484 19.44 9.35 -5.57
N THR A 485 19.24 10.04 -4.44
CA THR A 485 20.31 10.75 -3.72
C THR A 485 20.41 10.37 -2.25
N LYS A 486 19.36 9.82 -1.65
CA LYS A 486 19.29 9.46 -0.23
C LYS A 486 18.88 8.00 -0.04
N PRO A 487 19.40 7.30 0.99
CA PRO A 487 19.08 5.91 1.26
C PRO A 487 17.71 5.75 1.96
N GLU A 488 16.64 6.21 1.30
CA GLU A 488 15.28 6.18 1.83
C GLU A 488 14.28 5.70 0.77
N TYR A 489 13.21 5.05 1.23
CA TYR A 489 12.08 4.65 0.40
C TYR A 489 10.77 4.68 1.19
N THR A 490 9.65 4.77 0.47
CA THR A 490 8.30 4.79 1.04
C THR A 490 7.39 3.85 0.24
N PRO A 491 6.66 2.94 0.91
CA PRO A 491 5.64 2.12 0.26
C PRO A 491 4.47 2.94 -0.31
N LEU A 492 4.01 2.57 -1.49
CA LEU A 492 2.94 3.21 -2.26
C LEU A 492 1.94 2.18 -2.77
N ALA A 493 0.68 2.57 -2.90
CA ALA A 493 -0.39 1.73 -3.46
C ALA A 493 -0.61 0.38 -2.75
N SER A 494 -1.74 -0.26 -3.03
CA SER A 494 -2.02 -1.63 -2.59
C SER A 494 -0.99 -2.60 -3.20
N ALA A 495 -0.77 -3.73 -2.52
CA ALA A 495 0.08 -4.78 -3.04
C ALA A 495 -0.64 -5.59 -4.14
N ILE A 496 0.12 -6.16 -5.07
CA ILE A 496 -0.37 -7.12 -6.08
C ILE A 496 0.00 -8.54 -5.62
N PRO A 497 -0.93 -9.51 -5.59
CA PRO A 497 -0.60 -10.90 -5.32
C PRO A 497 0.48 -11.43 -6.28
N PHE A 498 1.53 -12.05 -5.75
CA PHE A 498 2.68 -12.49 -6.54
C PHE A 498 3.15 -13.87 -6.11
N ARG A 499 2.86 -14.87 -6.96
CA ARG A 499 3.41 -16.21 -6.80
C ARG A 499 4.87 -16.20 -7.20
N TYR A 500 5.75 -16.34 -6.22
CA TYR A 500 7.19 -16.38 -6.42
C TYR A 500 7.69 -17.82 -6.49
N PHE A 501 8.42 -18.12 -7.55
CA PHE A 501 9.10 -19.39 -7.79
C PHE A 501 10.40 -19.13 -8.56
N ASP A 502 11.36 -18.50 -7.87
CA ASP A 502 12.71 -18.21 -8.37
C ASP A 502 12.71 -17.74 -9.85
N ILE A 503 13.50 -18.36 -10.72
CA ILE A 503 13.67 -17.99 -12.13
C ILE A 503 12.40 -18.08 -13.00
N ARG A 504 11.32 -18.68 -12.48
CA ARG A 504 10.04 -18.84 -13.18
C ARG A 504 9.07 -17.68 -12.93
N SER A 505 9.39 -16.76 -12.02
CA SER A 505 8.52 -15.64 -11.65
C SER A 505 9.22 -14.32 -11.88
N ARG A 506 8.65 -13.47 -12.73
CA ARG A 506 9.22 -12.16 -13.09
C ARG A 506 8.16 -11.07 -12.95
N ALA A 507 8.58 -9.91 -12.47
CA ALA A 507 7.79 -8.70 -12.45
C ALA A 507 8.54 -7.58 -13.18
N GLU A 508 7.83 -6.84 -14.02
CA GLU A 508 8.34 -5.68 -14.76
C GLU A 508 7.45 -4.48 -14.42
N LEU A 509 8.06 -3.29 -14.33
CA LEU A 509 7.39 -2.01 -14.13
C LEU A 509 7.75 -1.03 -15.25
N PHE A 510 6.74 -0.43 -15.86
CA PHE A 510 6.87 0.60 -16.89
C PHE A 510 6.10 1.85 -16.48
N TYR A 511 6.47 2.98 -17.08
CA TYR A 511 5.75 4.24 -16.93
C TYR A 511 5.41 4.82 -18.29
N TYR A 512 4.16 5.23 -18.45
CA TYR A 512 3.69 5.93 -19.61
C TYR A 512 3.31 7.37 -19.27
N GLU A 513 4.20 8.30 -19.60
CA GLU A 513 4.07 9.72 -19.22
C GLU A 513 2.82 10.37 -19.82
N LYS A 514 2.52 10.08 -21.10
CA LYS A 514 1.38 10.71 -21.79
C LYS A 514 0.04 10.36 -21.16
N ALA A 515 -0.13 9.19 -20.53
CA ALA A 515 -1.36 8.84 -19.81
C ALA A 515 -1.22 8.99 -18.28
N GLN A 516 -0.04 9.37 -17.79
CA GLN A 516 0.30 9.37 -16.37
C GLN A 516 -0.07 8.05 -15.67
N LYS A 517 0.41 6.92 -16.21
CA LYS A 517 0.11 5.58 -15.68
C LYS A 517 1.38 4.76 -15.48
N LEU A 518 1.42 4.03 -14.36
CA LEU A 518 2.35 2.93 -14.17
C LEU A 518 1.71 1.63 -14.64
N ILE A 519 2.52 0.76 -15.23
CA ILE A 519 2.11 -0.55 -15.74
C ILE A 519 3.01 -1.60 -15.12
N ALA A 520 2.43 -2.49 -14.31
CA ALA A 520 3.11 -3.65 -13.77
C ALA A 520 2.73 -4.90 -14.57
N VAL A 521 3.72 -5.69 -14.96
CA VAL A 521 3.50 -6.95 -15.70
C VAL A 521 4.09 -8.10 -14.90
N VAL A 522 3.27 -9.08 -14.58
CA VAL A 522 3.65 -10.30 -13.87
C VAL A 522 3.68 -11.45 -14.86
N LEU A 523 4.81 -12.14 -14.91
CA LEU A 523 5.05 -13.32 -15.73
C LEU A 523 5.35 -14.49 -14.80
N TYR A 524 4.54 -15.55 -14.89
CA TYR A 524 4.77 -16.79 -14.17
C TYR A 524 4.76 -17.98 -15.13
N THR A 525 5.85 -18.73 -15.16
CA THR A 525 6.02 -19.90 -16.03
C THR A 525 5.86 -21.17 -15.18
N PRO A 526 4.64 -21.70 -14.95
CA PRO A 526 4.45 -22.89 -14.12
C PRO A 526 5.23 -24.10 -14.65
N GLU A 527 5.23 -24.26 -15.97
CA GLU A 527 5.91 -25.30 -16.73
C GLU A 527 6.65 -24.64 -17.90
N ASN A 528 7.75 -25.26 -18.36
CA ASN A 528 8.50 -24.70 -19.48
C ASN A 528 7.59 -24.55 -20.71
N HIS A 529 7.73 -23.43 -21.44
CA HIS A 529 6.89 -23.06 -22.58
C HIS A 529 5.41 -22.78 -22.28
N VAL A 530 5.04 -22.54 -21.03
CA VAL A 530 3.72 -22.03 -20.67
C VAL A 530 3.91 -20.82 -19.76
N THR A 531 3.39 -19.65 -20.14
CA THR A 531 3.50 -18.45 -19.33
C THR A 531 2.13 -17.85 -19.03
N GLN A 532 1.85 -17.66 -17.75
CA GLN A 532 0.76 -16.83 -17.24
C GLN A 532 1.21 -15.37 -17.24
N VAL A 533 0.40 -14.50 -17.83
CA VAL A 533 0.67 -13.08 -17.98
C VAL A 533 -0.45 -12.30 -17.33
N ARG A 534 -0.10 -11.43 -16.38
CA ARG A 534 -1.04 -10.48 -15.78
C ARG A 534 -0.53 -9.06 -15.94
N ILE A 535 -1.41 -8.15 -16.36
CA ILE A 535 -1.12 -6.74 -16.55
C ILE A 535 -1.94 -5.95 -15.55
N TYR A 536 -1.26 -5.09 -14.80
CA TYR A 536 -1.88 -4.19 -13.84
C TYR A 536 -1.53 -2.75 -14.18
N THR A 537 -2.50 -1.84 -14.01
CA THR A 537 -2.29 -0.40 -14.20
C THR A 537 -2.70 0.39 -12.97
N ILE A 538 -2.02 1.51 -12.73
CA ILE A 538 -2.38 2.46 -11.67
C ILE A 538 -2.06 3.89 -12.12
N LEU A 539 -2.88 4.86 -11.70
CA LEU A 539 -2.64 6.27 -12.01
C LEU A 539 -1.41 6.80 -11.27
N PHE A 540 -0.68 7.68 -11.95
CA PHE A 540 0.53 8.33 -11.45
C PHE A 540 0.27 9.80 -11.10
N PRO A 541 0.81 10.31 -9.96
CA PRO A 541 1.59 9.58 -8.97
C PRO A 541 0.70 8.77 -8.00
N PRO A 542 1.02 7.50 -7.70
CA PRO A 542 0.18 6.66 -6.83
C PRO A 542 0.21 7.10 -5.36
N ALA A 543 -0.87 6.86 -4.64
CA ALA A 543 -1.08 7.29 -3.26
C ALA A 543 -0.14 6.61 -2.26
N LEU A 544 0.13 7.30 -1.16
CA LEU A 544 0.82 6.72 0.00
C LEU A 544 -0.08 5.62 0.59
N LEU A 545 0.55 4.50 1.01
CA LEU A 545 -0.18 3.43 1.70
C LEU A 545 -0.78 3.90 3.02
N THR A 546 -0.05 4.75 3.72
CA THR A 546 -0.53 5.53 4.85
C THR A 546 -1.18 6.81 4.31
N THR A 547 -2.49 6.77 4.08
CA THR A 547 -3.26 8.00 4.25
C THR A 547 -3.08 8.40 5.71
N PRO A 548 -2.73 9.66 6.03
CA PRO A 548 -3.10 10.16 7.34
C PRO A 548 -4.61 9.89 7.44
N GLU A 549 -5.04 9.02 8.35
CA GLU A 549 -6.42 9.08 8.84
C GLU A 549 -6.72 10.56 9.04
N ASP A 550 -7.90 11.02 8.60
CA ASP A 550 -8.41 12.37 8.84
C ASP A 550 -8.03 12.74 10.27
N SER A 551 -6.91 13.45 10.37
CA SER A 551 -6.37 13.83 11.64
C SER A 551 -7.28 14.97 11.96
N GLN A 552 -8.37 14.67 12.68
CA GLN A 552 -9.17 15.66 13.38
C GLN A 552 -8.16 16.68 13.87
N PRO A 553 -8.22 17.94 13.38
CA PRO A 553 -7.09 18.87 13.46
C PRO A 553 -6.62 18.85 14.90
N ALA A 554 -5.43 18.27 15.12
CA ALA A 554 -4.94 17.99 16.46
C ALA A 554 -5.08 19.29 17.21
N SER A 555 -5.97 19.30 18.21
CA SER A 555 -6.55 20.52 18.73
C SER A 555 -5.40 21.40 19.20
N HIS A 556 -5.03 22.41 18.41
CA HIS A 556 -3.83 23.22 18.65
C HIS A 556 -4.05 24.16 19.85
N TRP A 557 -5.16 24.03 20.60
CA TRP A 557 -5.45 24.82 21.78
C TRP A 557 -4.31 24.76 22.81
N LEU A 558 -3.61 23.62 22.92
CA LEU A 558 -2.42 23.49 23.76
C LEU A 558 -1.23 24.32 23.23
N LEU A 559 -1.05 24.38 21.91
CA LEU A 559 -0.06 25.26 21.25
C LEU A 559 -0.45 26.74 21.35
N TRP A 560 -1.75 27.08 21.25
CA TRP A 560 -2.29 28.42 21.51
C TRP A 560 -2.17 28.83 22.98
N LEU A 561 -2.31 27.89 23.91
CA LEU A 561 -2.05 28.12 25.34
C LEU A 561 -0.57 28.29 25.64
N LEU A 562 0.30 27.49 25.04
CA LEU A 562 1.75 27.61 25.22
C LEU A 562 2.29 28.90 24.58
N THR A 563 1.76 29.31 23.43
CA THR A 563 2.09 30.61 22.82
C THR A 563 1.49 31.77 23.60
N GLY A 564 0.25 31.65 24.09
CA GLY A 564 -0.37 32.63 24.99
C GLY A 564 0.41 32.78 26.31
N ALA A 565 0.83 31.67 26.92
CA ALA A 565 1.68 31.64 28.10
C ALA A 565 3.08 32.22 27.81
N GLY A 566 3.67 31.92 26.65
CA GLY A 566 4.93 32.50 26.20
C GLY A 566 4.85 34.02 26.02
N ILE A 567 3.77 34.53 25.41
CA ILE A 567 3.52 35.97 25.27
C ILE A 567 3.29 36.61 26.63
N MET A 568 2.54 35.97 27.54
CA MET A 568 2.35 36.43 28.91
C MET A 568 3.66 36.45 29.71
N CYS A 569 4.53 35.45 29.55
CA CYS A 569 5.87 35.44 30.15
C CYS A 569 6.77 36.52 29.55
N CYS A 570 6.77 36.74 28.24
CA CYS A 570 7.52 37.83 27.61
C CYS A 570 7.01 39.21 28.04
N LEU A 571 5.70 39.40 28.15
CA LEU A 571 5.10 40.61 28.68
C LEU A 571 5.42 40.80 30.17
N ALA A 572 5.39 39.72 30.98
CA ALA A 572 5.77 39.75 32.39
C ALA A 572 7.26 40.05 32.59
N ILE A 573 8.15 39.56 31.71
CA ILE A 573 9.59 39.88 31.71
C ILE A 573 9.82 41.34 31.29
N LEU A 574 9.12 41.83 30.26
CA LEU A 574 9.18 43.25 29.86
C LEU A 574 8.61 44.18 30.95
N PHE A 575 7.63 43.72 31.72
CA PHE A 575 7.02 44.47 32.82
C PHE A 575 7.84 44.38 34.12
N SER A 576 8.52 43.25 34.38
CA SER A 576 9.43 43.08 35.53
C SER A 576 10.74 43.82 35.33
N MET A 577 11.24 43.96 34.09
CA MET A 577 12.35 44.88 33.76
C MET A 577 11.99 46.36 33.96
N ARG A 578 10.70 46.71 34.05
CA ARG A 578 10.22 48.05 34.43
C ARG A 578 9.92 48.21 35.92
N ARG A 579 9.99 47.13 36.72
CA ARG A 579 9.63 47.11 38.15
C ARG A 579 10.78 46.71 39.09
N ILE A 580 12.03 46.79 38.66
CA ILE A 580 13.19 46.84 39.56
C ILE A 580 13.41 48.28 40.05
N ILE A 581 12.36 48.92 40.56
CA ILE A 581 12.41 49.99 41.56
C ILE A 581 11.13 49.82 42.39
N GLY A 582 11.29 49.43 43.65
CA GLY A 582 10.23 49.56 44.65
C GLY A 582 9.60 48.27 45.16
N ALA A 583 10.19 47.77 46.25
CA ALA A 583 9.49 47.34 47.47
C ALA A 583 8.55 46.11 47.45
N THR A 584 9.12 45.00 47.94
CA THR A 584 8.71 44.22 49.14
C THR A 584 7.24 43.85 49.42
N THR A 585 7.06 42.51 49.44
CA THR A 585 6.40 41.64 50.45
C THR A 585 4.84 41.60 50.51
N PRO A 586 4.23 40.65 51.25
CA PRO A 586 3.84 39.32 50.73
C PRO A 586 2.35 39.02 50.99
N LYS A 587 1.73 38.05 50.30
CA LYS A 587 0.41 37.52 50.71
C LYS A 587 0.15 36.10 50.18
N PRO A 588 -0.78 35.34 50.82
CA PRO A 588 -0.72 33.90 51.03
C PRO A 588 -1.69 33.13 50.11
N ALA A 589 -1.61 31.79 50.21
CA ALA A 589 -2.56 30.83 49.65
C ALA A 589 -4.01 31.09 50.10
N PRO A 590 -5.01 30.73 49.27
CA PRO A 590 -5.92 29.66 49.71
C PRO A 590 -6.49 28.74 48.60
N ALA A 591 -6.63 27.47 49.01
CA ALA A 591 -7.76 26.54 48.92
C ALA A 591 -8.59 26.34 47.63
N GLU A 592 -8.75 25.04 47.34
CA GLU A 592 -9.69 24.39 46.42
C GLU A 592 -11.16 24.79 46.63
N GLN A 593 -11.91 24.81 45.53
CA GLN A 593 -13.35 24.58 45.54
C GLN A 593 -13.76 23.66 44.38
N ILE A 594 -14.39 22.57 44.76
CA ILE A 594 -15.09 21.58 43.93
C ILE A 594 -16.45 22.17 43.54
N ILE A 595 -16.82 22.06 42.27
CA ILE A 595 -18.18 22.33 41.78
C ILE A 595 -18.68 21.10 41.03
N VAL A 596 -19.84 20.60 41.45
CA VAL A 596 -20.55 19.43 40.93
C VAL A 596 -21.82 19.90 40.19
N THR A 597 -22.21 19.11 39.18
CA THR A 597 -23.57 18.91 38.59
C THR A 597 -23.85 19.58 37.23
N PRO A 598 -24.85 19.11 36.44
CA PRO A 598 -24.90 17.80 35.76
C PRO A 598 -25.46 17.92 34.32
N VAL A 599 -25.09 17.05 33.37
CA VAL A 599 -25.90 16.83 32.14
C VAL A 599 -25.65 15.41 31.56
N PRO A 600 -26.50 14.92 30.63
CA PRO A 600 -27.39 13.79 30.81
C PRO A 600 -26.85 12.48 30.21
N VAL A 601 -27.47 11.38 30.62
CA VAL A 601 -27.21 10.03 30.14
C VAL A 601 -27.59 9.90 28.65
N MET A 602 -26.61 9.59 27.80
CA MET A 602 -26.82 8.81 26.57
C MET A 602 -25.99 7.54 26.69
N VAL A 603 -26.68 6.41 26.72
CA VAL A 603 -26.10 5.07 26.75
C VAL A 603 -25.43 4.82 25.40
N THR A 604 -24.09 4.90 25.38
CA THR A 604 -23.27 4.31 24.33
C THR A 604 -22.55 3.16 24.99
N ILE A 605 -22.93 1.92 24.66
CA ILE A 605 -22.22 0.74 25.15
C ILE A 605 -20.85 0.77 24.49
N SER A 606 -19.85 1.23 25.23
CA SER A 606 -18.45 1.18 24.84
C SER A 606 -17.99 -0.28 24.80
N LYS A 607 -17.09 -0.51 23.86
CA LYS A 607 -16.37 -1.75 23.54
C LYS A 607 -15.40 -2.16 24.66
N GLU A 608 -15.67 -1.78 25.91
CA GLU A 608 -14.80 -1.96 27.09
C GLU A 608 -15.23 -3.12 27.99
N ALA A 609 -16.42 -3.69 27.80
CA ALA A 609 -16.92 -4.75 28.70
C ALA A 609 -16.42 -6.18 28.41
N ILE A 610 -15.43 -6.37 27.51
CA ILE A 610 -14.79 -7.69 27.28
C ILE A 610 -13.29 -7.68 27.65
N GLU A 611 -12.67 -6.52 27.85
CA GLU A 611 -11.26 -6.47 28.28
C GLU A 611 -11.07 -6.53 29.81
N THR A 612 -12.14 -6.52 30.60
CA THR A 612 -12.04 -6.53 32.08
C THR A 612 -12.07 -7.92 32.71
N ALA A 613 -11.55 -8.95 32.04
CA ALA A 613 -11.50 -10.29 32.64
C ALA A 613 -10.37 -11.20 32.14
N VAL A 614 -9.11 -10.74 31.98
CA VAL A 614 -7.94 -11.64 32.13
C VAL A 614 -6.75 -10.88 32.74
N ALA A 615 -6.50 -11.17 34.01
CA ALA A 615 -5.26 -11.15 34.78
C ALA A 615 -4.17 -10.06 34.52
N ALA A 616 -3.86 -9.35 35.61
CA ALA A 616 -2.63 -8.58 35.79
C ALA A 616 -1.38 -9.33 35.29
N ALA A 617 -0.45 -8.61 34.66
CA ALA A 617 0.83 -9.14 34.24
C ALA A 617 1.55 -9.81 35.43
N PRO A 618 2.00 -11.08 35.33
CA PRO A 618 2.72 -11.71 36.41
C PRO A 618 4.06 -11.00 36.63
N ALA A 619 4.37 -10.70 37.89
CA ALA A 619 5.55 -9.94 38.30
C ALA A 619 6.84 -10.80 38.38
N GLY A 620 7.08 -11.67 37.40
CA GLY A 620 8.21 -12.61 37.40
C GLY A 620 8.62 -13.08 36.00
N PRO A 621 9.72 -13.85 35.88
CA PRO A 621 10.21 -14.36 34.59
C PRO A 621 9.22 -15.35 33.98
N ALA A 622 8.97 -15.17 32.69
CA ALA A 622 7.97 -15.95 31.97
C ALA A 622 8.36 -16.16 30.51
N ILE A 623 7.99 -17.31 29.96
CA ILE A 623 8.10 -17.64 28.54
C ILE A 623 6.69 -17.92 28.04
N TYR A 624 6.23 -17.11 27.10
CA TYR A 624 4.95 -17.27 26.44
C TYR A 624 5.15 -17.85 25.04
N LEU A 625 4.57 -19.02 24.81
CA LEU A 625 4.52 -19.75 23.55
C LEU A 625 3.13 -19.67 22.91
N PHE A 626 2.07 -19.38 23.67
CA PHE A 626 0.75 -19.07 23.10
C PHE A 626 0.68 -17.60 22.65
N GLY A 627 0.21 -17.41 21.42
CA GLY A 627 0.29 -16.14 20.69
C GLY A 627 1.70 -15.86 20.17
N GLN A 628 2.11 -14.59 20.26
CA GLN A 628 3.45 -14.17 19.87
C GLN A 628 4.49 -14.64 20.90
N PHE A 629 5.57 -15.27 20.41
CA PHE A 629 6.72 -15.68 21.23
C PHE A 629 7.21 -14.51 22.09
N THR A 630 7.11 -14.63 23.42
CA THR A 630 7.50 -13.57 24.36
C THR A 630 8.33 -14.14 25.50
N VAL A 631 9.45 -13.50 25.85
CA VAL A 631 10.30 -13.89 26.98
C VAL A 631 10.50 -12.70 27.91
N LEU A 632 10.18 -12.90 29.19
CA LEU A 632 10.42 -11.95 30.28
C LEU A 632 11.61 -12.40 31.12
N ASP A 633 12.52 -11.48 31.42
CA ASP A 633 13.67 -11.75 32.30
C ASP A 633 13.24 -11.83 33.78
N ASN A 634 14.19 -12.15 34.67
CA ASN A 634 13.96 -12.24 36.12
C ASN A 634 13.49 -10.93 36.79
N LYS A 635 13.46 -9.82 36.07
CA LYS A 635 12.93 -8.52 36.51
C LYS A 635 11.60 -8.18 35.83
N GLY A 636 11.05 -9.07 35.02
CA GLY A 636 9.81 -8.86 34.26
C GLY A 636 10.00 -8.02 32.98
N ASN A 637 11.23 -7.71 32.56
CA ASN A 637 11.45 -6.97 31.32
C ASN A 637 11.31 -7.90 30.12
N ASN A 638 10.65 -7.42 29.07
CA ASN A 638 10.56 -8.15 27.81
C ASN A 638 11.92 -8.17 27.09
N ILE A 639 12.56 -9.34 27.08
CA ILE A 639 13.86 -9.59 26.42
C ILE A 639 13.74 -10.36 25.11
N THR A 640 12.51 -10.54 24.58
CA THR A 640 12.23 -11.28 23.34
C THR A 640 13.14 -10.86 22.18
N ARG A 641 13.39 -9.55 22.04
CA ARG A 641 14.25 -8.98 20.99
C ARG A 641 15.71 -9.42 21.04
N LEU A 642 16.18 -9.96 22.16
CA LEU A 642 17.53 -10.48 22.30
C LEU A 642 17.70 -11.88 21.68
N PHE A 643 16.60 -12.60 21.45
CA PHE A 643 16.60 -13.87 20.73
C PHE A 643 16.64 -13.59 19.23
N SER A 644 17.84 -13.58 18.65
CA SER A 644 17.98 -13.54 17.19
C SER A 644 17.26 -14.73 16.55
N PRO A 645 16.87 -14.69 15.26
CA PRO A 645 16.09 -15.77 14.63
C PRO A 645 16.69 -17.16 14.84
N LEU A 646 18.02 -17.30 14.70
CA LEU A 646 18.74 -18.55 14.93
C LEU A 646 18.77 -18.97 16.41
N LEU A 647 18.90 -18.03 17.35
CA LEU A 647 18.87 -18.33 18.78
C LEU A 647 17.45 -18.68 19.24
N LYS A 648 16.43 -18.04 18.67
CA LYS A 648 15.01 -18.38 18.88
C LYS A 648 14.72 -19.79 18.38
N GLU A 649 15.13 -20.13 17.16
CA GLU A 649 14.90 -21.47 16.60
C GLU A 649 15.63 -22.55 17.41
N LEU A 650 16.91 -22.31 17.76
CA LEU A 650 17.67 -23.22 18.62
C LEU A 650 17.02 -23.38 20.01
N PHE A 651 16.56 -22.28 20.61
CA PHE A 651 15.84 -22.32 21.88
C PHE A 651 14.57 -23.16 21.80
N LEU A 652 13.75 -22.93 20.77
CA LEU A 652 12.49 -23.66 20.58
C LEU A 652 12.73 -25.14 20.26
N LEU A 653 13.75 -25.48 19.46
CA LEU A 653 14.16 -26.87 19.24
C LEU A 653 14.54 -27.57 20.55
N LEU A 654 15.28 -26.90 21.42
CA LEU A 654 15.68 -27.46 22.71
C LEU A 654 14.48 -27.60 23.64
N LEU A 655 13.65 -26.56 23.76
CA LEU A 655 12.53 -26.53 24.69
C LEU A 655 11.41 -27.50 24.26
N LEU A 656 10.91 -27.39 23.02
CA LEU A 656 9.76 -28.18 22.54
C LEU A 656 10.07 -29.66 22.38
N HIS A 657 11.32 -30.06 22.16
CA HIS A 657 11.70 -31.48 22.20
C HIS A 657 11.97 -32.01 23.61
N SER A 658 12.07 -31.13 24.61
CA SER A 658 12.22 -31.51 26.02
C SER A 658 10.88 -31.65 26.76
N ILE A 659 9.79 -31.11 26.21
CA ILE A 659 8.45 -31.15 26.80
C ILE A 659 7.46 -31.79 25.80
N PRO A 660 6.47 -32.58 26.24
CA PRO A 660 6.25 -33.08 27.61
C PRO A 660 7.13 -34.31 27.96
N ASP A 661 7.46 -35.16 26.99
CA ASP A 661 7.99 -36.52 27.24
C ASP A 661 9.50 -36.61 27.52
N ARG A 662 10.21 -35.49 27.69
CA ARG A 662 11.68 -35.45 27.88
C ARG A 662 12.47 -36.25 26.83
N LYS A 663 11.97 -36.26 25.60
CA LYS A 663 12.59 -37.05 24.51
C LYS A 663 13.92 -36.48 24.07
N GLY A 664 14.13 -35.17 24.24
CA GLY A 664 15.32 -34.42 23.85
C GLY A 664 15.55 -34.42 22.33
N ILE A 665 16.54 -33.66 21.88
CA ILE A 665 16.91 -33.59 20.46
C ILE A 665 18.40 -33.89 20.26
N THR A 666 18.73 -34.74 19.27
CA THR A 666 20.12 -35.13 19.01
C THR A 666 20.93 -33.99 18.43
N SER A 667 22.24 -34.03 18.69
CA SER A 667 23.20 -33.10 18.11
C SER A 667 23.15 -33.05 16.58
N ASP A 668 22.96 -34.19 15.93
CA ASP A 668 22.88 -34.29 14.48
C ASP A 668 21.57 -33.71 13.94
N ARG A 669 20.44 -33.94 14.64
CA ARG A 669 19.16 -33.37 14.24
C ARG A 669 19.15 -31.84 14.35
N ILE A 670 19.73 -31.28 15.42
CA ILE A 670 19.91 -29.82 15.53
C ILE A 670 20.75 -29.31 14.35
N ASN A 671 21.83 -30.02 14.01
CA ASN A 671 22.73 -29.61 12.93
C ASN A 671 22.05 -29.66 11.55
N GLU A 672 21.30 -30.71 11.28
CA GLU A 672 20.53 -30.88 10.03
C GLU A 672 19.49 -29.78 9.86
N LEU A 673 18.78 -29.43 10.94
CA LEU A 673 17.71 -28.43 10.89
C LEU A 673 18.25 -27.01 10.80
N LEU A 674 19.25 -26.65 11.63
CA LEU A 674 19.75 -25.27 11.70
C LEU A 674 20.87 -24.96 10.69
N TRP A 675 21.64 -25.97 10.29
CA TRP A 675 22.77 -25.83 9.38
C TRP A 675 22.79 -26.90 8.28
N PRO A 676 21.70 -27.03 7.49
CA PRO A 676 21.63 -28.01 6.41
C PRO A 676 22.78 -27.81 5.42
N GLY A 677 23.42 -28.91 5.01
CA GLY A 677 24.50 -28.91 4.02
C GLY A 677 25.89 -28.48 4.53
N ARG A 678 26.06 -28.14 5.83
CA ARG A 678 27.40 -27.91 6.41
C ARG A 678 28.10 -29.22 6.75
N THR A 679 29.43 -29.21 6.72
CA THR A 679 30.22 -30.35 7.21
C THR A 679 29.93 -30.59 8.69
N GLY A 680 29.97 -31.85 9.15
CA GLY A 680 29.70 -32.18 10.55
C GLY A 680 30.61 -31.44 11.55
N LYS A 681 31.84 -31.08 11.14
CA LYS A 681 32.77 -30.28 11.94
C LYS A 681 32.32 -28.83 12.07
N ASP A 682 31.91 -28.21 10.97
CA ASP A 682 31.49 -26.81 10.98
C ASP A 682 30.14 -26.62 11.67
N ALA A 683 29.18 -27.53 11.43
CA ALA A 683 27.89 -27.51 12.13
C ALA A 683 28.08 -27.64 13.64
N ARG A 684 28.98 -28.53 14.09
CA ARG A 684 29.35 -28.69 15.51
C ARG A 684 29.94 -27.40 16.09
N ASN A 685 30.86 -26.75 15.39
CA ASN A 685 31.46 -25.49 15.86
C ASN A 685 30.41 -24.38 15.98
N ASN A 686 29.53 -24.25 14.99
CA ASN A 686 28.44 -23.26 15.02
C ASN A 686 27.44 -23.54 16.15
N ARG A 687 27.09 -24.82 16.37
CA ARG A 687 26.24 -25.22 17.49
C ARG A 687 26.86 -24.83 18.82
N SER A 688 28.12 -25.16 19.06
CA SER A 688 28.82 -24.84 20.30
C SER A 688 28.81 -23.33 20.60
N VAL A 689 29.09 -22.50 19.60
CA VAL A 689 29.08 -21.03 19.76
C VAL A 689 27.67 -20.51 20.05
N ASN A 690 26.64 -20.99 19.35
CA ASN A 690 25.27 -20.53 19.56
C ASN A 690 24.67 -21.05 20.88
N ILE A 691 25.06 -22.23 21.35
CA ILE A 691 24.71 -22.71 22.70
C ILE A 691 25.27 -21.76 23.77
N VAL A 692 26.52 -21.28 23.63
CA VAL A 692 27.09 -20.30 24.59
C VAL A 692 26.30 -18.99 24.58
N LYS A 693 25.94 -18.50 23.39
CA LYS A 693 25.10 -17.29 23.26
C LYS A 693 23.71 -17.49 23.87
N LEU A 694 23.11 -18.66 23.66
CA LEU A 694 21.81 -18.99 24.22
C LEU A 694 21.88 -19.07 25.75
N LYS A 695 22.91 -19.69 26.33
CA LYS A 695 23.12 -19.72 27.79
C LYS A 695 23.10 -18.32 28.41
N ASN A 696 23.80 -17.36 27.80
CA ASN A 696 23.77 -15.96 28.26
C ASN A 696 22.37 -15.30 28.26
N LEU A 697 21.45 -15.79 27.43
CA LEU A 697 20.05 -15.34 27.43
C LEU A 697 19.25 -16.09 28.50
N LEU A 698 19.43 -17.41 28.60
CA LEU A 698 18.77 -18.26 29.60
C LEU A 698 19.12 -17.81 31.03
N ASP A 699 20.37 -17.42 31.29
CA ASP A 699 20.85 -16.89 32.57
C ASP A 699 20.09 -15.63 33.02
N LYS A 700 19.49 -14.88 32.08
CA LYS A 700 18.68 -13.69 32.40
C LYS A 700 17.24 -14.03 32.78
N ILE A 701 16.73 -15.18 32.35
CA ILE A 701 15.35 -15.59 32.59
C ILE A 701 15.23 -16.12 34.01
N GLY A 702 16.02 -17.14 34.36
CA GLY A 702 15.97 -17.78 35.66
C GLY A 702 16.69 -19.13 35.64
N PRO A 703 16.65 -19.91 36.73
CA PRO A 703 17.35 -21.18 36.77
C PRO A 703 16.84 -22.16 35.73
N TYR A 704 17.77 -22.66 34.93
CA TYR A 704 17.56 -23.68 33.91
C TYR A 704 18.62 -24.76 34.05
N THR A 705 18.30 -25.93 33.50
CA THR A 705 19.32 -26.94 33.21
C THR A 705 19.30 -27.21 31.72
N LEU A 706 20.48 -27.08 31.12
CA LEU A 706 20.76 -27.48 29.75
C LEU A 706 21.82 -28.57 29.79
N GLU A 707 21.37 -29.81 29.69
CA GLU A 707 22.23 -30.98 29.76
C GLU A 707 22.13 -31.82 28.49
N LYS A 708 23.10 -32.73 28.35
CA LYS A 708 23.17 -33.66 27.23
C LYS A 708 23.16 -35.08 27.79
N ASP A 709 21.99 -35.72 27.78
CA ASP A 709 21.80 -37.11 28.21
C ASP A 709 21.65 -38.03 27.00
N ASN A 710 22.37 -39.16 26.99
CA ASN A 710 22.32 -40.18 25.92
C ASN A 710 22.36 -39.59 24.47
N ASP A 711 23.27 -38.63 24.25
CA ASP A 711 23.47 -37.86 23.00
C ASP A 711 22.34 -36.88 22.61
N LYS A 712 21.33 -36.70 23.47
CA LYS A 712 20.23 -35.77 23.27
C LYS A 712 20.32 -34.58 24.21
N TRP A 713 20.01 -33.40 23.68
CA TRP A 713 19.94 -32.18 24.45
C TRP A 713 18.58 -32.05 25.13
N LEU A 714 18.61 -31.74 26.41
CA LEU A 714 17.45 -31.48 27.26
C LEU A 714 17.57 -30.08 27.85
N LEU A 715 16.51 -29.29 27.73
CA LEU A 715 16.37 -27.97 28.31
C LEU A 715 15.11 -27.92 29.17
N TYR A 716 15.29 -27.62 30.45
CA TYR A 716 14.20 -27.42 31.39
C TYR A 716 14.48 -26.23 32.30
N PHE A 717 13.42 -25.59 32.76
CA PHE A 717 13.47 -24.52 33.74
C PHE A 717 12.97 -25.05 35.09
N ASN A 718 13.25 -24.31 36.16
CA ASN A 718 12.59 -24.59 37.44
C ASN A 718 11.17 -24.02 37.38
N ASP A 719 10.17 -24.90 37.39
CA ASP A 719 8.74 -24.56 37.22
C ASP A 719 8.20 -23.65 38.33
N GLU A 720 8.82 -23.65 39.52
CA GLU A 720 8.45 -22.75 40.62
C GLU A 720 8.98 -21.32 40.40
N GLN A 721 9.97 -21.14 39.51
CA GLN A 721 10.68 -19.87 39.34
C GLN A 721 10.51 -19.24 37.97
N VAL A 722 10.22 -20.02 36.93
CA VAL A 722 10.02 -19.51 35.57
C VAL A 722 8.71 -20.04 35.03
N SER A 723 7.78 -19.12 34.74
CA SER A 723 6.46 -19.46 34.23
C SER A 723 6.51 -19.75 32.72
N ILE A 724 6.19 -20.98 32.29
CA ILE A 724 6.06 -21.32 30.86
C ILE A 724 4.62 -21.70 30.58
N ASP A 725 3.94 -20.92 29.74
CA ASP A 725 2.50 -21.08 29.49
C ASP A 725 2.11 -22.44 28.87
N LEU A 726 2.95 -22.99 27.99
CA LEU A 726 2.75 -24.32 27.42
C LEU A 726 2.89 -25.43 28.46
N LEU A 727 3.81 -25.30 29.43
CA LEU A 727 3.94 -26.28 30.51
C LEU A 727 2.72 -26.22 31.44
N GLN A 728 2.28 -25.02 31.81
CA GLN A 728 1.07 -24.82 32.59
C GLN A 728 -0.17 -25.39 31.89
N PHE A 729 -0.23 -25.26 30.57
CA PHE A 729 -1.27 -25.89 29.76
C PHE A 729 -1.20 -27.42 29.86
N LEU A 730 -0.03 -28.02 29.65
CA LEU A 730 0.15 -29.47 29.66
C LEU A 730 -0.11 -30.09 31.05
N GLU A 731 0.29 -29.42 32.14
CA GLU A 731 0.00 -29.87 33.51
C GLU A 731 -1.51 -29.89 33.82
N LYS A 732 -2.24 -28.90 33.30
CA LYS A 732 -3.68 -28.75 33.50
C LYS A 732 -4.51 -29.57 32.52
N ALA A 733 -3.90 -30.05 31.44
CA ALA A 733 -4.57 -30.88 30.45
C ALA A 733 -4.93 -32.28 30.99
N ASP A 734 -4.37 -32.72 32.12
CA ASP A 734 -4.70 -34.03 32.68
C ASP A 734 -6.03 -34.05 33.47
N THR A 735 -6.63 -32.89 33.78
CA THR A 735 -7.87 -32.77 34.55
C THR A 735 -8.91 -31.84 33.90
N ASP A 736 -10.17 -32.28 33.82
CA ASP A 736 -11.27 -31.56 33.15
C ASP A 736 -12.19 -30.83 34.16
N THR A 737 -11.63 -30.22 35.21
CA THR A 737 -12.42 -29.47 36.21
C THR A 737 -12.82 -28.07 35.68
N PRO A 738 -13.93 -27.48 36.15
CA PRO A 738 -14.33 -26.12 35.75
C PRO A 738 -13.26 -25.05 36.01
N GLU A 739 -12.52 -25.18 37.11
CA GLU A 739 -11.41 -24.30 37.47
C GLU A 739 -10.24 -24.44 36.49
N ASP A 740 -9.92 -25.67 36.07
CA ASP A 740 -8.86 -25.92 35.07
C ASP A 740 -9.24 -25.38 33.70
N ILE A 741 -10.49 -25.55 33.25
CA ILE A 741 -10.96 -24.98 31.98
C ILE A 741 -10.82 -23.45 31.97
N THR A 742 -11.14 -22.79 33.07
CA THR A 742 -10.98 -21.32 33.18
C THR A 742 -9.51 -20.91 33.08
N ALA A 743 -8.60 -21.65 33.72
CA ALA A 743 -7.17 -21.41 33.62
C ALA A 743 -6.62 -21.68 32.19
N LEU A 744 -7.07 -22.75 31.53
CA LEU A 744 -6.68 -23.08 30.15
C LEU A 744 -7.17 -22.02 29.15
N VAL A 745 -8.37 -21.49 29.32
CA VAL A 745 -8.88 -20.37 28.51
C VAL A 745 -8.00 -19.13 28.67
N ALA A 746 -7.59 -18.80 29.91
CA ALA A 746 -6.71 -17.66 30.17
C ALA A 746 -5.33 -17.78 29.49
N LEU A 747 -4.82 -19.00 29.30
CA LEU A 747 -3.57 -19.25 28.56
C LEU A 747 -3.77 -19.12 27.04
N THR A 748 -4.85 -19.70 26.52
CA THR A 748 -5.12 -19.84 25.07
C THR A 748 -5.76 -18.62 24.42
N VAL A 749 -6.32 -17.69 25.21
CA VAL A 749 -6.87 -16.42 24.71
C VAL A 749 -5.83 -15.56 23.98
N ARG A 750 -4.54 -15.75 24.30
CA ARG A 750 -3.40 -15.06 23.66
C ARG A 750 -3.23 -15.41 22.18
N GLY A 751 -3.82 -16.51 21.73
CA GLY A 751 -3.74 -17.00 20.35
C GLY A 751 -3.09 -18.38 20.22
N GLY A 752 -2.99 -18.86 18.98
CA GLY A 752 -2.39 -20.15 18.64
C GLY A 752 -0.93 -20.32 19.12
N LEU A 753 -0.42 -21.56 19.12
CA LEU A 753 0.98 -21.81 19.47
C LEU A 753 1.93 -21.11 18.48
N LEU A 754 2.74 -20.17 18.97
CA LEU A 754 3.78 -19.46 18.21
C LEU A 754 3.27 -18.89 16.87
N THR A 755 2.21 -18.08 16.91
CA THR A 755 1.43 -17.63 15.73
C THR A 755 2.28 -17.04 14.60
N GLU A 756 3.28 -16.24 14.92
CA GLU A 756 4.17 -15.58 13.93
C GLU A 756 5.48 -16.34 13.66
N THR A 757 5.57 -17.62 14.03
CA THR A 757 6.79 -18.43 13.88
C THR A 757 6.55 -19.62 12.96
N GLU A 758 7.21 -19.66 11.82
CA GLU A 758 7.05 -20.71 10.82
C GLU A 758 8.35 -21.47 10.62
N TYR A 759 8.42 -22.71 11.14
CA TYR A 759 9.50 -23.66 10.88
C TYR A 759 8.88 -24.98 10.46
N GLY A 760 9.37 -25.61 9.39
CA GLY A 760 8.75 -26.86 8.90
C GLY A 760 8.77 -28.02 9.91
N TRP A 761 9.68 -28.01 10.90
CA TRP A 761 9.67 -29.01 11.98
C TRP A 761 8.66 -28.68 13.10
N LEU A 762 8.20 -27.43 13.19
CA LEU A 762 7.30 -26.93 14.22
C LEU A 762 5.83 -27.26 13.91
N ASP A 763 5.48 -27.48 12.63
CA ASP A 763 4.11 -27.73 12.16
C ASP A 763 3.44 -28.88 12.91
N LYS A 764 4.18 -29.95 13.18
CA LYS A 764 3.65 -31.09 13.95
C LYS A 764 3.27 -30.69 15.37
N PHE A 765 4.12 -29.94 16.08
CA PHE A 765 3.80 -29.47 17.44
C PHE A 765 2.59 -28.54 17.46
N LYS A 766 2.51 -27.62 16.49
CA LYS A 766 1.34 -26.74 16.34
C LYS A 766 0.07 -27.53 16.07
N SER A 767 0.11 -28.48 15.14
CA SER A 767 -1.04 -29.31 14.79
C SER A 767 -1.50 -30.16 15.98
N ASP A 768 -0.57 -30.82 16.68
CA ASP A 768 -0.88 -31.69 17.81
C ASP A 768 -1.53 -30.89 18.96
N ILE A 769 -0.95 -29.74 19.34
CA ILE A 769 -1.48 -28.85 20.39
C ILE A 769 -2.83 -28.23 19.97
N SER A 770 -2.97 -27.79 18.71
CA SER A 770 -4.22 -27.22 18.21
C SER A 770 -5.35 -28.24 18.22
N ALA A 771 -5.06 -29.48 17.82
CA ALA A 771 -6.02 -30.57 17.84
C ALA A 771 -6.46 -30.92 19.26
N ASP A 772 -5.52 -30.99 20.22
CA ASP A 772 -5.84 -31.25 21.63
C ASP A 772 -6.72 -30.14 22.24
N ILE A 773 -6.32 -28.87 22.08
CA ILE A 773 -7.07 -27.71 22.58
C ILE A 773 -8.48 -27.67 21.99
N THR A 774 -8.59 -27.79 20.67
CA THR A 774 -9.87 -27.72 19.96
C THR A 774 -10.79 -28.85 20.41
N THR A 775 -10.29 -30.09 20.43
CA THR A 775 -11.06 -31.27 20.82
C THR A 775 -11.57 -31.15 22.26
N ARG A 776 -10.70 -30.73 23.18
CA ARG A 776 -11.03 -30.60 24.60
C ARG A 776 -12.07 -29.52 24.85
N PHE A 777 -11.85 -28.31 24.35
CA PHE A 777 -12.78 -27.20 24.55
C PHE A 777 -14.12 -27.47 23.87
N LEU A 778 -14.11 -28.10 22.70
CA LEU A 778 -15.35 -28.49 22.04
C LEU A 778 -16.11 -29.54 22.84
N HIS A 779 -15.42 -30.56 23.37
CA HIS A 779 -16.02 -31.57 24.25
C HIS A 779 -16.62 -30.94 25.53
N GLN A 780 -15.98 -29.92 26.09
CA GLN A 780 -16.51 -29.18 27.24
C GLN A 780 -17.77 -28.39 26.90
N LEU A 781 -17.78 -27.69 25.76
CA LEU A 781 -18.99 -27.01 25.29
C LEU A 781 -20.11 -28.05 25.05
N GLN A 782 -19.85 -29.11 24.31
CA GLN A 782 -20.87 -30.12 24.00
C GLN A 782 -21.48 -30.79 25.24
N ARG A 783 -20.68 -31.10 26.28
CA ARG A 783 -21.18 -31.83 27.46
C ARG A 783 -21.66 -30.93 28.60
N ASN A 784 -21.07 -29.75 28.76
CA ASN A 784 -21.22 -28.92 29.95
C ASN A 784 -21.65 -27.47 29.67
N THR A 785 -22.01 -27.09 28.42
CA THR A 785 -22.45 -25.70 28.11
C THR A 785 -23.48 -25.13 29.10
N HIS A 786 -24.45 -25.93 29.52
CA HIS A 786 -25.50 -25.52 30.48
C HIS A 786 -24.97 -25.14 31.89
N LYS A 787 -23.73 -25.52 32.22
CA LYS A 787 -23.06 -25.19 33.49
C LYS A 787 -22.25 -23.89 33.41
N TYR A 788 -22.02 -23.37 32.21
CA TYR A 788 -21.21 -22.18 31.98
C TYR A 788 -22.10 -20.95 31.78
N ALA A 789 -21.68 -19.82 32.32
CA ALA A 789 -22.29 -18.53 31.96
C ALA A 789 -22.04 -18.23 30.46
N PRO A 790 -22.94 -17.52 29.77
CA PRO A 790 -22.76 -17.20 28.35
C PRO A 790 -21.41 -16.55 28.02
N GLU A 791 -20.88 -15.71 28.92
CA GLU A 791 -19.57 -15.07 28.78
C GLU A 791 -18.43 -16.10 28.77
N GLN A 792 -18.52 -17.13 29.61
CA GLN A 792 -17.54 -18.22 29.66
C GLN A 792 -17.64 -19.11 28.41
N VAL A 793 -18.85 -19.36 27.90
CA VAL A 793 -19.06 -20.07 26.62
C VAL A 793 -18.41 -19.29 25.47
N ILE A 794 -18.57 -17.96 25.43
CA ILE A 794 -17.92 -17.11 24.43
C ILE A 794 -16.40 -17.17 24.56
N ALA A 795 -15.86 -17.15 25.78
CA ALA A 795 -14.42 -17.22 26.02
C ALA A 795 -13.83 -18.56 25.53
N ILE A 796 -14.48 -19.69 25.86
CA ILE A 796 -14.07 -21.02 25.37
C ILE A 796 -14.16 -21.09 23.84
N ALA A 797 -15.26 -20.61 23.25
CA ALA A 797 -15.44 -20.61 21.80
C ALA A 797 -14.41 -19.72 21.07
N ASN A 798 -14.06 -18.55 21.64
CA ASN A 798 -12.99 -17.72 21.11
C ASN A 798 -11.63 -18.43 21.17
N SER A 799 -11.35 -19.13 22.26
CA SER A 799 -10.14 -19.94 22.35
C SER A 799 -10.12 -21.04 21.30
N ILE A 800 -11.24 -21.71 20.98
CA ILE A 800 -11.28 -22.68 19.86
C ILE A 800 -10.96 -21.98 18.54
N LEU A 801 -11.63 -20.85 18.24
CA LEU A 801 -11.46 -20.12 16.98
C LEU A 801 -10.06 -19.54 16.77
N ASN A 802 -9.26 -19.39 17.84
CA ASN A 802 -7.85 -19.04 17.73
C ASN A 802 -6.97 -20.16 17.14
N PHE A 803 -7.39 -21.42 17.24
CA PHE A 803 -6.65 -22.59 16.77
C PHE A 803 -7.33 -23.27 15.57
N ASP A 804 -8.66 -23.22 15.51
CA ASP A 804 -9.48 -23.67 14.40
C ASP A 804 -10.51 -22.58 14.02
N PRO A 805 -10.12 -21.63 13.15
CA PRO A 805 -11.01 -20.56 12.69
C PRO A 805 -12.24 -21.05 11.93
N LEU A 806 -12.22 -22.30 11.45
CA LEU A 806 -13.31 -22.92 10.68
C LEU A 806 -14.17 -23.86 11.51
N SER A 807 -14.05 -23.83 12.84
CA SER A 807 -14.87 -24.63 13.74
C SER A 807 -16.34 -24.18 13.73
N GLU A 808 -17.19 -24.91 12.99
CA GLU A 808 -18.65 -24.70 12.93
C GLU A 808 -19.28 -24.70 14.33
N ASP A 809 -18.89 -25.66 15.17
CA ASP A 809 -19.47 -25.81 16.50
C ASP A 809 -19.09 -24.65 17.41
N ALA A 810 -17.84 -24.16 17.36
CA ALA A 810 -17.45 -23.00 18.15
C ALA A 810 -18.23 -21.75 17.74
N VAL A 811 -18.46 -21.56 16.43
CA VAL A 811 -19.31 -20.47 15.91
C VAL A 811 -20.75 -20.62 16.40
N MET A 812 -21.30 -21.84 16.38
CA MET A 812 -22.63 -22.14 16.88
C MET A 812 -22.76 -21.78 18.37
N PHE A 813 -21.91 -22.32 19.24
CA PHE A 813 -21.94 -22.07 20.69
C PHE A 813 -21.77 -20.58 21.01
N LYS A 814 -20.85 -19.89 20.30
CA LYS A 814 -20.64 -18.44 20.44
C LYS A 814 -21.87 -17.64 20.04
N CYS A 815 -22.53 -17.99 18.93
CA CYS A 815 -23.75 -17.31 18.48
C CYS A 815 -24.90 -17.51 19.48
N ARG A 816 -25.11 -18.74 19.98
CA ARG A 816 -26.14 -19.03 21.00
C ARG A 816 -25.90 -18.25 22.30
N ALA A 817 -24.65 -18.19 22.76
CA ALA A 817 -24.28 -17.43 23.95
C ALA A 817 -24.47 -15.92 23.78
N LEU A 818 -24.09 -15.34 22.64
CA LEU A 818 -24.32 -13.92 22.33
C LEU A 818 -25.81 -13.58 22.26
N VAL A 819 -26.64 -14.49 21.73
CA VAL A 819 -28.11 -14.33 21.71
C VAL A 819 -28.68 -14.38 23.13
N ALA A 820 -28.18 -15.27 24.00
CA ALA A 820 -28.58 -15.31 25.41
C ALA A 820 -28.25 -13.99 26.15
N LEU A 821 -27.18 -13.30 25.75
CA LEU A 821 -26.81 -11.96 26.22
C LEU A 821 -27.56 -10.81 25.53
N LYS A 822 -28.57 -11.11 24.69
CA LYS A 822 -29.33 -10.14 23.87
C LYS A 822 -28.46 -9.36 22.86
N GLN A 823 -27.28 -9.88 22.51
CA GLN A 823 -26.35 -9.28 21.56
C GLN A 823 -26.55 -9.85 20.14
N HIS A 824 -27.77 -9.73 19.60
CA HIS A 824 -28.15 -10.31 18.30
C HIS A 824 -27.31 -9.81 17.12
N ALA A 825 -26.93 -8.53 17.13
CA ALA A 825 -26.09 -7.95 16.09
C ALA A 825 -24.68 -8.55 16.08
N ALA A 826 -24.10 -8.81 17.26
CA ALA A 826 -22.80 -9.44 17.39
C ALA A 826 -22.83 -10.91 16.95
N ALA A 827 -23.87 -11.65 17.32
CA ALA A 827 -24.06 -13.03 16.87
C ALA A 827 -24.16 -13.12 15.33
N ARG A 828 -24.93 -12.23 14.71
CA ARG A 828 -25.04 -12.17 13.24
C ARG A 828 -23.71 -11.80 12.56
N ALA A 829 -22.95 -10.87 13.16
CA ALA A 829 -21.64 -10.49 12.64
C ALA A 829 -20.64 -11.66 12.69
N VAL A 830 -20.64 -12.44 13.78
CA VAL A 830 -19.79 -13.65 13.91
C VAL A 830 -20.14 -14.68 12.83
N TYR A 831 -21.42 -14.98 12.63
CA TYR A 831 -21.86 -15.91 11.59
C TYR A 831 -21.48 -15.45 10.18
N ASN A 832 -21.76 -14.18 9.84
CA ASN A 832 -21.46 -13.66 8.51
C ASN A 832 -19.94 -13.67 8.24
N SER A 833 -19.12 -13.39 9.26
CA SER A 833 -17.67 -13.47 9.15
C SER A 833 -17.20 -14.90 8.89
N PHE A 834 -17.75 -15.87 9.61
CA PHE A 834 -17.45 -17.29 9.42
C PHE A 834 -17.87 -17.78 8.03
N ALA A 835 -19.11 -17.50 7.60
CA ALA A 835 -19.61 -17.94 6.30
C ALA A 835 -18.77 -17.41 5.13
N LYS A 836 -18.30 -16.15 5.25
CA LYS A 836 -17.40 -15.54 4.27
C LYS A 836 -16.01 -16.20 4.25
N GLU A 837 -15.46 -16.52 5.41
CA GLU A 837 -14.16 -17.20 5.51
C GLU A 837 -14.25 -18.65 5.02
N TYR A 838 -15.34 -19.35 5.33
CA TYR A 838 -15.65 -20.69 4.84
C TYR A 838 -15.72 -20.71 3.31
N GLU A 839 -16.45 -19.78 2.69
CA GLU A 839 -16.54 -19.64 1.23
C GLU A 839 -15.19 -19.27 0.60
N HIS A 840 -14.41 -18.42 1.27
CA HIS A 840 -13.08 -18.06 0.80
C HIS A 840 -12.13 -19.26 0.73
N ILE A 841 -12.20 -20.17 1.72
CA ILE A 841 -11.28 -21.31 1.86
C ILE A 841 -11.75 -22.52 1.05
N TYR A 842 -13.04 -22.85 1.10
CA TYR A 842 -13.58 -24.05 0.45
C TYR A 842 -14.17 -23.80 -0.94
N GLY A 843 -14.41 -22.52 -1.31
CA GLY A 843 -14.98 -22.15 -2.62
C GLY A 843 -16.47 -22.45 -2.75
N GLU A 844 -17.16 -22.76 -1.65
CA GLU A 844 -18.60 -23.02 -1.59
C GLU A 844 -19.24 -22.34 -0.39
N SER A 845 -20.52 -21.99 -0.51
CA SER A 845 -21.26 -21.34 0.57
C SER A 845 -21.54 -22.31 1.72
N PHE A 846 -21.45 -21.82 2.95
CA PHE A 846 -21.75 -22.63 4.14
C PHE A 846 -23.22 -23.10 4.16
N GLU A 847 -23.43 -24.41 4.32
CA GLU A 847 -24.74 -25.07 4.15
C GLU A 847 -25.80 -24.61 5.16
N LYS A 848 -25.41 -24.37 6.43
CA LYS A 848 -26.37 -24.02 7.49
C LYS A 848 -26.66 -22.52 7.53
N GLU A 849 -27.94 -22.15 7.40
CA GLU A 849 -28.40 -20.78 7.62
C GLU A 849 -28.26 -20.36 9.08
N TYR A 850 -28.12 -19.04 9.32
CA TYR A 850 -27.97 -18.47 10.67
C TYR A 850 -29.01 -18.97 11.67
N GLN A 851 -30.29 -19.05 11.28
CA GLN A 851 -31.36 -19.51 12.16
C GLN A 851 -31.14 -20.97 12.59
N ALA A 852 -30.60 -21.81 11.71
CA ALA A 852 -30.36 -23.23 12.00
C ALA A 852 -29.29 -23.43 13.09
N LEU A 853 -28.35 -22.50 13.24
CA LEU A 853 -27.34 -22.54 14.31
C LEU A 853 -27.92 -22.18 15.69
N LEU A 854 -29.10 -21.55 15.75
CA LEU A 854 -29.71 -21.09 17.00
C LEU A 854 -30.73 -22.06 17.60
N VAL A 855 -31.08 -23.13 16.87
CA VAL A 855 -32.00 -24.17 17.32
C VAL A 855 -31.19 -25.35 17.85
N ASP A 856 -31.53 -25.85 19.05
CA ASP A 856 -30.84 -26.98 19.69
C ASP A 856 -30.88 -28.27 18.88
#